data_AF-A0A926FE83-F1
#
_entry.id   AF-A0A926FE83-F1
#
_cell.length_a   1.000
_cell.length_b   1.000
_cell.length_c   1.000
_cell.angle_alpha   90.00
_cell.angle_beta   90.00
_cell.angle_gamma   90.00
#
_symmetry.space_group_name_H-M   'P 1'
#
loop_
_entity.id
_entity.type
_entity.pdbx_description
1 polymer ?
#
loop_
_entity_poly.entity_id
_entity_poly.type
_entity_poly.pdbx_seq_one_letter_code
_entity_poly.pdbx_strand_id
1 'polypeptide(L)'
;MIFVSVIPPAFATAVDLTDEEINGLTTPVKNVASTADFRVDGVNTMIADTPTKYLFKPASGDEKTYILLKNVNADESDGYFVMVQDGGLKADSADSAIAKLRKVYPGTSADGTTQAPTVVFDKDNEKSVAYYLNTSDYIDTQFPVMKDYINDHTWYTEGTTKNEVNPYKTDAKIALPSVTEYKANVDRIGVNSVAKGQSSTFSPVHFMLRTAHPGWIDSKHTSSKYTTKAVWLAKNNKGTLTMQNESAVFYWQNVERPCFYLNEDFFKNVKIDESYFTDDALVTEIIKGFDVDTLKNAGYSDALLVKLGILKGSTEIATLTVDGETQVGCTLSAEYELADGFEQSEYTKFSWEYSDTQDGGFTAIDGADKKYFTVTANLNKKYVRVNVTLGNIDGQGETYTSDAVYIETLPPVIENVKISGEAFTGGKLTVSFDTVSGAPDMTKSRVIWYWSDEKDGEFTVIDGENGFEYTIGDEYGDKYITAAVIPANVYEIFGDEVRSEDVLRVITAVDESKLETKLTNVYSTPKDITIIDTASPSKYTFKIAEGVTTADGKADKKSYILLKSVNAKEDDGYFVMLDDGGVDTTEEGSAVNELKKYYPGTYSGTDAAIIAKNYEMPTRTFDASNKKSIAYYLNRDEYMKAQFPVMHEGGYIKDHTWYTEAGILESGEVAYASKSKLALISVTEYLQNVERIGTVGASRKWSVTNFQTRTPHPTVATAKHTSSTYTVPATWLVSSGKSFQAQGVVYIWQTLERPVFYLDKSFFKNVKIEAGANSAVADVLKEIMPYEDMLKMGYTKDELTKMGISENYPTGKNAVIKGHLASGDVVYADYDFLHTGADGKEGATQYQWYISNGDGFEKIDGATGETYVLTDNEIGKTIKVEITPHDTDGNMAKTISAEGAFKVSPSADISFTGADIGGITNIDTVTSINASFAVNAKSAVNVRFYVGVYDKETNKCVAINNPTDTALSIGNSIYPVTLGGIKASANNYIKMFAFSEDDRPLFTIEFFRR
;
A
#
# COMPACT_ATOMS: atom_id res chain seq x y z
N MET A 1 6.45 65.55 -74.31
CA MET A 1 6.86 64.17 -74.68
C MET A 1 7.57 63.57 -73.49
N ILE A 2 7.04 62.46 -72.97
CA ILE A 2 7.71 61.29 -72.37
C ILE A 2 6.54 60.46 -71.83
N PHE A 3 6.35 59.26 -72.40
CA PHE A 3 5.37 58.31 -71.91
C PHE A 3 5.95 57.62 -70.66
N VAL A 4 5.18 57.58 -69.57
CA VAL A 4 5.42 56.64 -68.48
C VAL A 4 4.25 55.68 -68.49
N SER A 5 4.53 54.41 -68.83
CA SER A 5 3.54 53.34 -68.87
C SER A 5 3.09 53.02 -67.44
N VAL A 6 1.88 53.41 -67.07
CA VAL A 6 1.26 52.97 -65.82
C VAL A 6 0.78 51.53 -66.00
N ILE A 7 1.31 50.63 -65.17
CA ILE A 7 1.00 49.20 -65.16
C ILE A 7 -0.49 49.01 -64.79
N PRO A 8 -1.27 48.15 -65.48
CA PRO A 8 -2.63 47.81 -65.05
C PRO A 8 -2.59 47.07 -63.71
N PRO A 9 -3.58 47.28 -62.81
CA PRO A 9 -3.67 46.52 -61.57
C PRO A 9 -3.80 45.01 -61.83
N ALA A 10 -3.42 44.22 -60.83
CA ALA A 10 -3.18 42.78 -60.95
C ALA A 10 -4.38 41.98 -61.48
N PHE A 11 -4.05 40.85 -62.11
CA PHE A 11 -4.98 39.91 -62.72
C PHE A 11 -6.10 39.47 -61.77
N ALA A 12 -7.32 39.42 -62.29
CA ALA A 12 -8.40 38.64 -61.71
C ALA A 12 -7.98 37.15 -61.68
N THR A 13 -8.36 36.41 -60.63
CA THR A 13 -8.19 34.94 -60.65
C THR A 13 -9.25 34.25 -61.50
N ALA A 14 -10.32 34.96 -61.86
CA ALA A 14 -11.26 34.54 -62.89
C ALA A 14 -10.65 34.68 -64.29
N VAL A 15 -10.45 33.54 -64.97
CA VAL A 15 -9.95 33.46 -66.35
C VAL A 15 -11.01 32.85 -67.25
N ASP A 16 -11.42 33.57 -68.29
CA ASP A 16 -12.33 33.08 -69.33
C ASP A 16 -11.80 31.76 -69.94
N LEU A 17 -12.68 30.78 -70.06
CA LEU A 17 -12.37 29.47 -70.63
C LEU A 17 -12.39 29.53 -72.16
N THR A 18 -11.40 28.90 -72.79
CA THR A 18 -11.43 28.62 -74.23
C THR A 18 -12.40 27.50 -74.57
N ASP A 19 -12.89 27.46 -75.82
CA ASP A 19 -13.74 26.35 -76.29
C ASP A 19 -13.05 24.98 -76.14
N GLU A 20 -11.72 24.91 -76.25
CA GLU A 20 -10.94 23.68 -76.06
C GLU A 20 -10.95 23.25 -74.59
N GLU A 21 -10.74 24.18 -73.65
CA GLU A 21 -10.87 23.89 -72.22
C GLU A 21 -12.30 23.46 -71.86
N ILE A 22 -13.34 24.19 -72.32
CA ILE A 22 -14.75 23.85 -72.05
C ILE A 22 -15.08 22.44 -72.53
N ASN A 23 -14.61 22.04 -73.71
CA ASN A 23 -14.84 20.70 -74.26
C ASN A 23 -13.94 19.62 -73.62
N GLY A 24 -12.82 20.01 -73.00
CA GLY A 24 -11.95 19.11 -72.22
C GLY A 24 -12.46 18.81 -70.81
N LEU A 25 -13.38 19.61 -70.27
CA LEU A 25 -14.05 19.35 -68.99
C LEU A 25 -14.88 18.07 -69.05
N THR A 26 -14.82 17.25 -68.01
CA THR A 26 -15.63 16.02 -67.89
C THR A 26 -17.13 16.32 -67.82
N THR A 27 -17.49 17.48 -67.26
CA THR A 27 -18.83 18.08 -67.30
C THR A 27 -18.73 19.52 -67.82
N PRO A 28 -18.82 19.74 -69.15
CA PRO A 28 -18.69 21.05 -69.77
C PRO A 28 -19.68 22.09 -69.22
N VAL A 29 -19.15 23.18 -68.68
CA VAL A 29 -19.96 24.35 -68.30
C VAL A 29 -20.59 24.98 -69.55
N LYS A 30 -21.88 25.33 -69.48
CA LYS A 30 -22.63 25.92 -70.59
C LYS A 30 -23.41 27.14 -70.12
N ASN A 31 -23.48 28.16 -70.97
CA ASN A 31 -24.20 29.39 -70.66
C ASN A 31 -25.64 29.09 -70.22
N VAL A 32 -26.02 29.58 -69.04
CA VAL A 32 -27.37 29.37 -68.50
C VAL A 32 -28.35 30.22 -69.30
N ALA A 33 -29.07 29.61 -70.23
CA ALA A 33 -29.78 30.36 -71.26
C ALA A 33 -31.08 31.03 -70.77
N SER A 34 -31.82 30.37 -69.89
CA SER A 34 -33.02 30.87 -69.24
C SER A 34 -33.31 30.13 -67.93
N THR A 35 -34.31 30.58 -67.16
CA THR A 35 -34.79 29.86 -65.97
C THR A 35 -35.49 28.53 -66.28
N ALA A 36 -35.79 28.25 -67.57
CA ALA A 36 -36.32 26.96 -68.00
C ALA A 36 -35.22 25.91 -68.21
N ASP A 37 -34.03 26.33 -68.68
CA ASP A 37 -32.89 25.46 -68.96
C ASP A 37 -32.18 24.95 -67.69
N PHE A 38 -32.63 25.40 -66.53
CA PHE A 38 -32.22 24.88 -65.22
C PHE A 38 -32.88 23.52 -64.89
N ARG A 39 -34.02 23.18 -65.51
CA ARG A 39 -34.77 21.96 -65.21
C ARG A 39 -33.99 20.70 -65.63
N VAL A 40 -33.85 19.75 -64.71
CA VAL A 40 -33.42 18.38 -65.02
C VAL A 40 -34.67 17.62 -65.48
N ASP A 41 -34.63 17.06 -66.69
CA ASP A 41 -35.71 16.26 -67.31
C ASP A 41 -37.13 16.83 -67.21
N GLY A 42 -37.24 18.17 -67.19
CA GLY A 42 -38.52 18.89 -67.13
C GLY A 42 -39.19 18.95 -65.74
N VAL A 43 -38.59 18.37 -64.69
CA VAL A 43 -39.17 18.32 -63.33
C VAL A 43 -38.30 19.12 -62.34
N ASN A 44 -38.95 19.87 -61.46
CA ASN A 44 -38.31 20.67 -60.41
C ASN A 44 -38.10 19.83 -59.13
N THR A 45 -37.40 18.68 -59.22
CA THR A 45 -37.17 17.80 -58.06
C THR A 45 -36.04 18.32 -57.17
N MET A 46 -36.38 19.18 -56.21
CA MET A 46 -35.62 19.24 -54.96
C MET A 46 -35.99 18.03 -54.11
N ILE A 47 -34.99 17.34 -53.58
CA ILE A 47 -35.17 16.51 -52.39
C ILE A 47 -35.44 17.43 -51.20
N ALA A 48 -36.49 17.15 -50.42
CA ALA A 48 -36.90 18.05 -49.35
C ALA A 48 -35.82 18.13 -48.27
N ASP A 49 -35.37 16.97 -47.81
CA ASP A 49 -34.28 16.78 -46.86
C ASP A 49 -33.09 16.14 -47.61
N THR A 50 -31.86 16.47 -47.21
CA THR A 50 -30.67 15.82 -47.79
C THR A 50 -30.67 14.36 -47.35
N PRO A 51 -30.56 13.39 -48.28
CA PRO A 51 -30.43 11.99 -47.93
C PRO A 51 -29.27 11.79 -46.97
N THR A 52 -29.53 11.11 -45.85
CA THR A 52 -28.57 10.88 -44.76
C THR A 52 -27.27 10.25 -45.25
N LYS A 53 -27.34 9.42 -46.29
CA LYS A 53 -26.17 8.83 -46.95
C LYS A 53 -25.12 9.81 -47.50
N TYR A 54 -25.50 11.04 -47.78
CA TYR A 54 -24.53 12.04 -48.22
C TYR A 54 -23.98 12.86 -47.06
N LEU A 55 -24.45 12.63 -45.82
CA LEU A 55 -24.10 13.45 -44.68
C LEU A 55 -22.95 12.86 -43.85
N PHE A 56 -22.17 13.74 -43.25
CA PHE A 56 -21.20 13.41 -42.20
C PHE A 56 -20.97 14.61 -41.28
N LYS A 57 -20.33 14.37 -40.13
CA LYS A 57 -19.97 15.38 -39.14
C LYS A 57 -18.72 14.92 -38.36
N PRO A 58 -17.78 15.80 -37.99
CA PRO A 58 -16.70 15.47 -37.04
C PRO A 58 -17.26 15.07 -35.67
N ALA A 59 -16.71 14.03 -35.04
CA ALA A 59 -17.16 13.54 -33.73
C ALA A 59 -16.93 14.57 -32.59
N SER A 60 -16.00 15.51 -32.77
CA SER A 60 -15.70 16.58 -31.83
C SER A 60 -15.12 17.81 -32.54
N GLY A 61 -15.11 18.97 -31.87
CA GLY A 61 -14.47 20.20 -32.34
C GLY A 61 -15.25 21.05 -33.35
N ASP A 62 -16.20 20.49 -34.08
CA ASP A 62 -17.14 21.24 -34.94
C ASP A 62 -18.55 20.67 -34.82
N GLU A 63 -19.54 21.55 -34.64
CA GLU A 63 -20.94 21.15 -34.49
C GLU A 63 -21.67 20.95 -35.83
N LYS A 64 -21.12 21.46 -36.94
CA LYS A 64 -21.75 21.46 -38.26
C LYS A 64 -21.82 20.07 -38.89
N THR A 65 -22.94 19.79 -39.55
CA THR A 65 -23.06 18.68 -40.49
C THR A 65 -22.66 19.13 -41.90
N TYR A 66 -22.15 18.22 -42.70
CA TYR A 66 -21.61 18.43 -44.05
C TYR A 66 -22.21 17.41 -45.04
N ILE A 67 -22.22 17.75 -46.34
CA ILE A 67 -22.63 16.89 -47.46
C ILE A 67 -21.40 16.50 -48.29
N LEU A 68 -21.25 15.22 -48.62
CA LEU A 68 -20.37 14.69 -49.66
C LEU A 68 -21.02 14.80 -51.05
N LEU A 69 -20.45 15.63 -51.91
CA LEU A 69 -20.88 15.84 -53.29
C LEU A 69 -20.10 14.92 -54.26
N LYS A 70 -20.58 14.81 -55.50
CA LYS A 70 -19.84 14.23 -56.63
C LYS A 70 -18.89 15.31 -57.12
N ASN A 71 -17.61 14.99 -57.20
CA ASN A 71 -16.60 15.82 -57.87
C ASN A 71 -17.08 16.18 -59.29
N VAL A 72 -16.85 17.43 -59.70
CA VAL A 72 -17.23 17.93 -61.03
C VAL A 72 -16.05 18.72 -61.57
N ASN A 73 -15.49 18.27 -62.70
CA ASN A 73 -14.29 18.88 -63.29
C ASN A 73 -13.07 18.92 -62.34
N ALA A 74 -13.02 17.97 -61.40
CA ALA A 74 -11.95 17.72 -60.45
C ALA A 74 -11.42 16.29 -60.63
N ASP A 75 -10.16 16.07 -60.25
CA ASP A 75 -9.51 14.75 -60.22
C ASP A 75 -9.29 14.23 -58.79
N GLU A 76 -8.49 13.18 -58.63
CA GLU A 76 -8.22 12.56 -57.32
C GLU A 76 -7.34 13.44 -56.41
N SER A 77 -6.51 14.33 -56.98
CA SER A 77 -5.63 15.21 -56.21
C SER A 77 -6.36 16.39 -55.56
N ASP A 78 -7.53 16.77 -56.10
CA ASP A 78 -8.42 17.75 -55.48
C ASP A 78 -9.01 17.21 -54.16
N GLY A 79 -9.26 15.91 -54.06
CA GLY A 79 -9.84 15.24 -52.89
C GLY A 79 -11.38 15.19 -52.92
N TYR A 80 -12.02 15.33 -51.77
CA TYR A 80 -13.46 15.10 -51.58
C TYR A 80 -14.26 16.40 -51.65
N PHE A 81 -15.16 16.53 -52.62
CA PHE A 81 -16.04 17.71 -52.71
C PHE A 81 -17.09 17.70 -51.59
N VAL A 82 -17.06 18.72 -50.73
CA VAL A 82 -17.90 18.86 -49.52
C VAL A 82 -18.70 20.16 -49.56
N MET A 83 -19.89 20.17 -48.95
CA MET A 83 -20.75 21.36 -48.81
C MET A 83 -21.43 21.41 -47.43
N VAL A 84 -21.59 22.59 -46.82
CA VAL A 84 -22.24 22.71 -45.50
C VAL A 84 -23.72 22.28 -45.54
N GLN A 85 -24.14 21.41 -44.61
CA GLN A 85 -25.50 20.87 -44.55
C GLN A 85 -26.46 21.72 -43.70
N ASP A 86 -26.12 21.96 -42.44
CA ASP A 86 -27.03 22.57 -41.46
C ASP A 86 -27.12 24.08 -41.63
N GLY A 87 -28.33 24.60 -41.86
CA GLY A 87 -28.68 26.03 -41.84
C GLY A 87 -28.09 26.91 -42.94
N GLY A 88 -26.86 26.64 -43.38
CA GLY A 88 -25.99 27.67 -43.98
C GLY A 88 -25.65 28.78 -42.99
N LEU A 89 -24.74 29.68 -43.37
CA LEU A 89 -24.61 30.94 -42.63
C LEU A 89 -25.64 31.93 -43.17
N LYS A 90 -26.51 32.43 -42.30
CA LYS A 90 -27.55 33.38 -42.69
C LYS A 90 -26.90 34.68 -43.15
N ALA A 91 -27.40 35.25 -44.24
CA ALA A 91 -26.88 36.45 -44.89
C ALA A 91 -26.93 37.74 -44.02
N ASP A 92 -27.53 37.66 -42.83
CA ASP A 92 -27.61 38.71 -41.81
C ASP A 92 -26.74 38.44 -40.56
N SER A 93 -26.18 37.24 -40.41
CA SER A 93 -25.29 36.88 -39.30
C SER A 93 -23.90 37.48 -39.49
N ALA A 94 -23.29 38.00 -38.42
CA ALA A 94 -22.07 38.81 -38.51
C ALA A 94 -20.88 38.09 -39.18
N ASP A 95 -20.87 36.76 -39.11
CA ASP A 95 -19.78 35.89 -39.59
C ASP A 95 -19.96 35.44 -41.05
N SER A 96 -21.14 35.64 -41.65
CA SER A 96 -21.41 35.33 -43.06
C SER A 96 -20.59 36.22 -44.02
N ALA A 97 -20.05 35.61 -45.07
CA ALA A 97 -19.40 36.29 -46.19
C ALA A 97 -20.35 37.27 -46.90
N ILE A 98 -21.63 36.92 -47.08
CA ILE A 98 -22.67 37.83 -47.60
C ILE A 98 -22.89 39.03 -46.66
N ALA A 99 -22.90 38.82 -45.34
CA ALA A 99 -23.03 39.91 -44.37
C ALA A 99 -21.78 40.81 -44.32
N LYS A 100 -20.57 40.24 -44.46
CA LYS A 100 -19.31 40.98 -44.60
C LYS A 100 -19.30 41.81 -45.89
N LEU A 101 -19.69 41.22 -47.03
CA LEU A 101 -19.87 41.90 -48.32
C LEU A 101 -20.88 43.06 -48.23
N ARG A 102 -22.01 42.87 -47.53
CA ARG A 102 -23.03 43.92 -47.32
C ARG A 102 -22.48 45.17 -46.64
N LYS A 103 -21.55 45.03 -45.68
CA LYS A 103 -20.96 46.17 -44.95
C LYS A 103 -20.14 47.07 -45.87
N VAL A 104 -19.55 46.51 -46.93
CA VAL A 104 -18.75 47.25 -47.93
C VAL A 104 -19.63 47.79 -49.08
N TYR A 105 -20.79 47.17 -49.35
CA TYR A 105 -21.75 47.60 -50.38
C TYR A 105 -23.11 48.02 -49.81
N PRO A 106 -23.27 49.26 -49.30
CA PRO A 106 -24.48 49.74 -48.60
C PRO A 106 -25.71 49.99 -49.51
N GLY A 107 -25.63 49.72 -50.81
CA GLY A 107 -26.77 49.76 -51.75
C GLY A 107 -26.75 50.96 -52.69
N THR A 108 -27.67 50.96 -53.68
CA THR A 108 -27.75 51.98 -54.73
C THR A 108 -28.21 53.33 -54.19
N SER A 109 -27.40 54.37 -54.44
CA SER A 109 -27.80 55.76 -54.29
C SER A 109 -28.75 56.18 -55.43
N ALA A 110 -29.63 57.15 -55.16
CA ALA A 110 -30.72 57.55 -56.07
C ALA A 110 -30.25 58.23 -57.39
N ASP A 111 -28.96 58.55 -57.48
CA ASP A 111 -28.26 59.07 -58.66
C ASP A 111 -27.59 57.98 -59.52
N GLY A 112 -27.63 56.70 -59.09
CA GLY A 112 -27.16 55.55 -59.88
C GLY A 112 -25.64 55.40 -59.99
N THR A 113 -24.86 56.05 -59.13
CA THR A 113 -23.38 56.12 -59.23
C THR A 113 -22.63 55.03 -58.43
N THR A 114 -23.32 54.23 -57.62
CA THR A 114 -22.73 53.18 -56.78
C THR A 114 -22.64 51.84 -57.50
N GLN A 115 -21.45 51.23 -57.53
CA GLN A 115 -21.20 49.94 -58.18
C GLN A 115 -21.90 48.80 -57.44
N ALA A 116 -22.60 47.93 -58.19
CA ALA A 116 -23.09 46.66 -57.68
C ALA A 116 -21.92 45.72 -57.30
N PRO A 117 -22.12 44.77 -56.36
CA PRO A 117 -21.18 43.66 -56.18
C PRO A 117 -20.95 42.93 -57.52
N THR A 118 -19.73 42.41 -57.71
CA THR A 118 -19.41 41.74 -58.98
C THR A 118 -20.23 40.45 -59.11
N VAL A 119 -20.53 40.10 -60.36
CA VAL A 119 -21.20 38.85 -60.75
C VAL A 119 -20.21 37.74 -61.07
N VAL A 120 -18.92 38.07 -61.08
CA VAL A 120 -17.79 37.15 -61.26
C VAL A 120 -17.29 36.74 -59.87
N PHE A 121 -17.30 35.44 -59.61
CA PHE A 121 -16.85 34.82 -58.37
C PHE A 121 -15.32 34.78 -58.36
N ASP A 122 -14.68 35.85 -57.87
CA ASP A 122 -13.21 36.01 -57.80
C ASP A 122 -12.77 36.21 -56.35
N LYS A 123 -11.83 35.39 -55.86
CA LYS A 123 -11.37 35.45 -54.45
C LYS A 123 -10.48 36.65 -54.14
N ASP A 124 -9.86 37.28 -55.14
CA ASP A 124 -8.95 38.42 -54.94
C ASP A 124 -9.66 39.77 -55.15
N ASN A 125 -10.97 39.73 -55.36
CA ASN A 125 -11.81 40.90 -55.59
C ASN A 125 -12.76 41.16 -54.41
N GLU A 126 -12.51 42.21 -53.63
CA GLU A 126 -13.37 42.64 -52.50
C GLU A 126 -14.85 42.90 -52.89
N LYS A 127 -15.17 43.04 -54.18
CA LYS A 127 -16.54 43.17 -54.71
C LYS A 127 -17.29 41.84 -54.77
N SER A 128 -16.59 40.72 -54.56
CA SER A 128 -17.06 39.34 -54.70
C SER A 128 -17.30 38.72 -53.33
N VAL A 129 -18.31 37.86 -53.23
CA VAL A 129 -18.52 37.03 -52.03
C VAL A 129 -17.35 36.06 -51.80
N ALA A 130 -16.67 35.64 -52.86
CA ALA A 130 -15.55 34.70 -52.81
C ALA A 130 -14.37 35.23 -51.98
N TYR A 131 -14.12 36.54 -51.99
CA TYR A 131 -13.09 37.18 -51.17
C TYR A 131 -13.30 36.89 -49.68
N TYR A 132 -14.51 37.12 -49.18
CA TYR A 132 -14.84 36.91 -47.76
C TYR A 132 -14.91 35.44 -47.37
N LEU A 133 -15.32 34.56 -48.29
CA LEU A 133 -15.31 33.10 -48.08
C LEU A 133 -13.89 32.53 -47.92
N ASN A 134 -12.86 33.20 -48.48
CA ASN A 134 -11.47 32.72 -48.51
C ASN A 134 -10.54 33.49 -47.55
N THR A 135 -11.06 34.35 -46.66
CA THR A 135 -10.20 34.92 -45.61
C THR A 135 -9.88 33.88 -44.53
N SER A 136 -8.68 33.92 -43.96
CA SER A 136 -8.29 33.04 -42.86
C SER A 136 -9.24 33.17 -41.66
N ASP A 137 -9.62 34.40 -41.30
CA ASP A 137 -10.65 34.71 -40.29
C ASP A 137 -11.97 33.94 -40.51
N TYR A 138 -12.43 33.84 -41.75
CA TYR A 138 -13.63 33.07 -42.08
C TYR A 138 -13.37 31.56 -41.99
N ILE A 139 -12.27 31.06 -42.55
CA ILE A 139 -11.94 29.63 -42.55
C ILE A 139 -11.68 29.10 -41.14
N ASP A 140 -10.87 29.78 -40.32
CA ASP A 140 -10.57 29.42 -38.93
C ASP A 140 -11.84 29.39 -38.07
N THR A 141 -12.72 30.37 -38.23
CA THR A 141 -13.96 30.48 -37.44
C THR A 141 -15.02 29.48 -37.88
N GLN A 142 -15.19 29.28 -39.20
CA GLN A 142 -16.27 28.46 -39.74
C GLN A 142 -15.89 27.00 -39.92
N PHE A 143 -14.61 26.67 -39.99
CA PHE A 143 -14.12 25.32 -40.26
C PHE A 143 -12.97 24.95 -39.29
N PRO A 144 -13.12 25.10 -37.96
CA PRO A 144 -12.01 25.00 -37.01
C PRO A 144 -11.31 23.63 -36.99
N VAL A 145 -12.02 22.56 -37.39
CA VAL A 145 -11.47 21.20 -37.53
C VAL A 145 -10.99 20.90 -38.95
N MET A 146 -11.56 21.54 -39.97
CA MET A 146 -11.30 21.24 -41.38
C MET A 146 -10.26 22.17 -42.03
N LYS A 147 -9.97 23.33 -41.44
CA LYS A 147 -9.14 24.41 -42.00
C LYS A 147 -7.78 23.97 -42.58
N ASP A 148 -7.10 23.05 -41.90
CA ASP A 148 -5.76 22.57 -42.27
C ASP A 148 -5.83 21.46 -43.36
N TYR A 149 -7.04 20.99 -43.67
CA TYR A 149 -7.33 19.94 -44.64
C TYR A 149 -8.09 20.42 -45.89
N ILE A 150 -8.43 21.72 -45.97
CA ILE A 150 -9.10 22.29 -47.15
C ILE A 150 -8.07 22.62 -48.24
N ASN A 151 -8.23 21.99 -49.39
CA ASN A 151 -7.39 22.16 -50.56
C ASN A 151 -7.71 23.47 -51.31
N ASP A 152 -6.71 24.02 -52.01
CA ASP A 152 -6.92 25.00 -53.07
C ASP A 152 -7.41 24.27 -54.34
N HIS A 153 -8.49 24.75 -54.98
CA HIS A 153 -9.12 24.09 -56.13
C HIS A 153 -9.52 25.09 -57.23
N THR A 154 -9.52 24.65 -58.50
CA THR A 154 -9.92 25.43 -59.68
C THR A 154 -11.43 25.31 -59.97
N TRP A 155 -12.22 26.30 -59.58
CA TRP A 155 -13.68 26.32 -59.71
C TRP A 155 -14.15 26.82 -61.08
N TYR A 156 -14.84 25.98 -61.85
CA TYR A 156 -15.41 26.31 -63.16
C TYR A 156 -16.83 26.89 -63.06
N THR A 157 -17.11 28.02 -63.70
CA THR A 157 -18.40 28.72 -63.61
C THR A 157 -18.99 29.01 -65.00
N GLU A 158 -20.31 28.92 -65.12
CA GLU A 158 -21.03 29.15 -66.38
C GLU A 158 -21.10 30.64 -66.75
N GLY A 159 -21.07 30.90 -68.06
CA GLY A 159 -21.43 32.20 -68.60
C GLY A 159 -22.95 32.41 -68.73
N THR A 160 -23.31 33.50 -69.39
CA THR A 160 -24.71 33.97 -69.54
C THR A 160 -25.11 34.09 -71.01
N THR A 161 -26.43 34.01 -71.32
CA THR A 161 -26.97 33.94 -72.69
C THR A 161 -26.64 35.09 -73.64
N LYS A 162 -26.08 36.19 -73.12
CA LYS A 162 -25.70 37.39 -73.88
C LYS A 162 -24.21 37.69 -73.83
N ASN A 163 -23.40 36.76 -73.32
CA ASN A 163 -21.97 36.94 -73.04
C ASN A 163 -21.69 38.18 -72.16
N GLU A 164 -22.58 38.48 -71.19
CA GLU A 164 -22.31 39.50 -70.16
C GLU A 164 -21.19 39.03 -69.20
N VAL A 165 -21.05 37.71 -69.10
CA VAL A 165 -19.98 36.95 -68.45
C VAL A 165 -19.79 35.70 -69.33
N ASN A 166 -18.57 35.43 -69.77
CA ASN A 166 -18.19 34.18 -70.45
C ASN A 166 -18.03 33.07 -69.40
N PRO A 167 -18.07 31.77 -69.76
CA PRO A 167 -17.64 30.72 -68.84
C PRO A 167 -16.18 30.96 -68.41
N TYR A 168 -15.88 30.82 -67.12
CA TYR A 168 -14.56 31.11 -66.55
C TYR A 168 -14.16 30.10 -65.47
N LYS A 169 -12.88 30.07 -65.10
CA LYS A 169 -12.35 29.31 -63.95
C LYS A 169 -11.69 30.23 -62.92
N THR A 170 -11.71 29.84 -61.65
CA THR A 170 -11.14 30.61 -60.53
C THR A 170 -10.55 29.70 -59.47
N ASP A 171 -9.30 29.94 -59.05
CA ASP A 171 -8.67 29.16 -57.98
C ASP A 171 -9.05 29.70 -56.59
N ALA A 172 -9.60 28.83 -55.73
CA ALA A 172 -9.99 29.17 -54.35
C ALA A 172 -10.12 27.94 -53.45
N LYS A 173 -10.03 28.12 -52.12
CA LYS A 173 -10.30 27.07 -51.12
C LYS A 173 -11.78 26.82 -50.90
N ILE A 174 -12.52 27.92 -50.71
CA ILE A 174 -13.95 27.92 -50.42
C ILE A 174 -14.70 28.56 -51.60
N ALA A 175 -15.73 27.87 -52.07
CA ALA A 175 -16.65 28.36 -53.10
C ALA A 175 -18.12 28.30 -52.67
N LEU A 176 -18.99 28.65 -53.60
CA LEU A 176 -20.42 28.31 -53.60
C LEU A 176 -20.69 27.47 -54.86
N PRO A 177 -21.62 26.51 -54.84
CA PRO A 177 -21.81 25.61 -55.97
C PRO A 177 -22.22 26.36 -57.26
N SER A 178 -21.81 25.85 -58.41
CA SER A 178 -22.29 26.30 -59.73
C SER A 178 -23.62 25.64 -60.10
N VAL A 179 -24.26 26.08 -61.19
CA VAL A 179 -25.45 25.42 -61.76
C VAL A 179 -25.11 24.01 -62.26
N THR A 180 -23.92 23.81 -62.80
CA THR A 180 -23.41 22.52 -63.30
C THR A 180 -23.15 21.56 -62.14
N GLU A 181 -22.48 22.02 -61.09
CA GLU A 181 -22.27 21.24 -59.86
C GLU A 181 -23.58 20.92 -59.14
N TYR A 182 -24.46 21.91 -59.02
CA TYR A 182 -25.77 21.71 -58.42
C TYR A 182 -26.61 20.69 -59.23
N LYS A 183 -26.58 20.75 -60.57
CA LYS A 183 -27.26 19.76 -61.42
C LYS A 183 -26.66 18.35 -61.25
N ALA A 184 -25.34 18.23 -61.19
CA ALA A 184 -24.67 16.95 -60.93
C ALA A 184 -25.01 16.37 -59.54
N ASN A 185 -25.36 17.24 -58.58
CA ASN A 185 -25.62 16.92 -57.18
C ASN A 185 -27.06 17.20 -56.71
N VAL A 186 -28.02 17.31 -57.64
CA VAL A 186 -29.43 17.64 -57.32
C VAL A 186 -30.09 16.54 -56.48
N ASP A 187 -29.59 15.31 -56.60
CA ASP A 187 -29.91 14.12 -55.80
C ASP A 187 -29.25 14.11 -54.41
N ARG A 188 -28.30 15.03 -54.15
CA ARG A 188 -27.53 15.12 -52.89
C ARG A 188 -27.80 16.35 -52.04
N ILE A 189 -28.37 17.42 -52.59
CA ILE A 189 -28.52 18.71 -51.88
C ILE A 189 -30.00 18.97 -51.55
N GLY A 190 -30.39 18.70 -50.30
CA GLY A 190 -31.71 19.02 -49.76
C GLY A 190 -31.85 20.46 -49.25
N VAL A 191 -33.10 20.89 -49.00
CA VAL A 191 -33.44 22.31 -48.75
C VAL A 191 -34.17 22.64 -47.46
N ASN A 192 -34.72 21.64 -46.77
CA ASN A 192 -35.29 21.83 -45.44
C ASN A 192 -34.21 22.13 -44.38
N SER A 193 -32.98 21.65 -44.55
CA SER A 193 -31.86 21.92 -43.63
C SER A 193 -31.54 23.41 -43.53
N VAL A 194 -31.80 24.15 -44.60
CA VAL A 194 -31.67 25.61 -44.73
C VAL A 194 -32.69 26.34 -43.83
N ALA A 195 -33.84 25.71 -43.53
CA ALA A 195 -34.89 26.26 -42.69
C ALA A 195 -34.77 25.88 -41.19
N LYS A 196 -33.79 25.06 -40.81
CA LYS A 196 -33.58 24.56 -39.44
C LYS A 196 -33.27 25.76 -38.51
N GLY A 197 -34.12 25.98 -37.50
CA GLY A 197 -34.01 27.15 -36.61
C GLY A 197 -34.74 28.43 -37.09
N GLN A 198 -35.79 28.30 -37.91
CA GLN A 198 -36.71 29.40 -38.24
C GLN A 198 -38.15 29.11 -37.79
N SER A 199 -38.92 30.17 -37.46
CA SER A 199 -40.31 30.06 -36.99
C SER A 199 -41.25 29.64 -38.13
N SER A 200 -42.02 28.58 -37.91
CA SER A 200 -42.85 27.93 -38.92
C SER A 200 -44.13 28.71 -39.23
N THR A 201 -44.26 29.27 -40.43
CA THR A 201 -45.52 29.24 -41.23
C THR A 201 -45.39 29.82 -42.65
N PHE A 202 -44.54 30.83 -42.90
CA PHE A 202 -44.42 31.46 -44.22
C PHE A 202 -43.00 31.96 -44.52
N SER A 203 -42.23 31.22 -45.31
CA SER A 203 -41.37 31.76 -46.38
C SER A 203 -40.60 30.67 -47.14
N PRO A 204 -40.23 30.89 -48.41
CA PRO A 204 -39.16 30.15 -49.07
C PRO A 204 -37.82 30.48 -48.38
N VAL A 205 -36.93 29.50 -48.27
CA VAL A 205 -35.53 29.72 -47.85
C VAL A 205 -34.65 29.58 -49.08
N HIS A 206 -33.68 30.48 -49.24
CA HIS A 206 -32.85 30.59 -50.45
C HIS A 206 -31.38 30.33 -50.13
N PHE A 207 -30.69 29.60 -51.00
CA PHE A 207 -29.22 29.58 -50.99
C PHE A 207 -28.64 30.00 -52.35
N MET A 208 -27.47 30.63 -52.29
CA MET A 208 -26.80 31.25 -53.42
C MET A 208 -25.89 30.25 -54.16
N LEU A 209 -25.93 30.29 -55.49
CA LEU A 209 -24.92 29.68 -56.37
C LEU A 209 -23.92 30.74 -56.83
N ARG A 210 -22.70 30.32 -57.21
CA ARG A 210 -21.71 31.24 -57.80
C ARG A 210 -22.03 31.66 -59.25
N THR A 211 -22.93 30.93 -59.91
CA THR A 211 -23.35 31.20 -61.29
C THR A 211 -24.10 32.52 -61.42
N ALA A 212 -23.82 33.26 -62.49
CA ALA A 212 -24.51 34.50 -62.79
C ALA A 212 -25.94 34.26 -63.35
N HIS A 213 -26.90 35.07 -62.92
CA HIS A 213 -28.28 34.99 -63.38
C HIS A 213 -28.47 35.68 -64.74
N PRO A 214 -29.09 35.03 -65.76
CA PRO A 214 -29.16 35.54 -67.14
C PRO A 214 -30.21 36.62 -67.41
N GLY A 215 -30.98 37.02 -66.39
CA GLY A 215 -32.09 37.98 -66.50
C GLY A 215 -31.66 39.46 -66.40
N TRP A 216 -32.42 40.35 -67.05
CA TRP A 216 -32.30 41.79 -66.85
C TRP A 216 -32.91 42.22 -65.51
N ILE A 217 -32.22 43.12 -64.80
CA ILE A 217 -32.79 43.85 -63.66
C ILE A 217 -33.74 44.90 -64.24
N ASP A 218 -35.04 44.84 -63.91
CA ASP A 218 -35.98 45.90 -64.28
C ASP A 218 -35.61 47.19 -63.52
N SER A 219 -35.42 48.29 -64.25
CA SER A 219 -35.08 49.59 -63.69
C SER A 219 -36.21 50.24 -62.88
N LYS A 220 -37.36 49.57 -62.74
CA LYS A 220 -38.53 50.01 -61.96
C LYS A 220 -38.53 49.62 -60.47
N HIS A 221 -37.45 49.10 -59.91
CA HIS A 221 -37.35 48.86 -58.45
C HIS A 221 -37.13 50.18 -57.66
N THR A 222 -38.21 50.95 -57.49
CA THR A 222 -38.21 52.29 -56.87
C THR A 222 -38.11 52.29 -55.33
N SER A 223 -37.39 51.34 -54.72
CA SER A 223 -37.17 51.33 -53.26
C SER A 223 -35.91 50.55 -52.87
N SER A 224 -34.84 51.27 -52.49
CA SER A 224 -33.84 50.90 -51.47
C SER A 224 -33.41 49.42 -51.34
N LYS A 225 -33.26 48.68 -52.44
CA LYS A 225 -32.95 47.25 -52.40
C LYS A 225 -31.71 46.92 -53.21
N TYR A 226 -30.87 46.11 -52.58
CA TYR A 226 -29.59 45.65 -53.08
C TYR A 226 -29.80 44.47 -54.03
N THR A 227 -29.09 44.45 -55.16
CA THR A 227 -29.24 43.44 -56.23
C THR A 227 -27.89 42.80 -56.56
N THR A 228 -27.78 41.47 -56.47
CA THR A 228 -26.73 40.68 -57.13
C THR A 228 -27.35 39.99 -58.34
N LYS A 229 -26.58 39.78 -59.42
CA LYS A 229 -26.99 38.81 -60.46
C LYS A 229 -26.49 37.40 -60.10
N ALA A 230 -26.69 36.93 -58.89
CA ALA A 230 -26.39 35.54 -58.53
C ALA A 230 -27.63 34.66 -58.76
N VAL A 231 -27.43 33.38 -59.07
CA VAL A 231 -28.55 32.42 -59.10
C VAL A 231 -28.92 32.01 -57.66
N TRP A 232 -30.17 32.28 -57.28
CA TRP A 232 -30.74 31.89 -55.99
C TRP A 232 -31.73 30.75 -56.18
N LEU A 233 -31.54 29.66 -55.42
CA LEU A 233 -32.41 28.50 -55.47
C LEU A 233 -33.47 28.58 -54.37
N ALA A 234 -34.74 28.65 -54.78
CA ALA A 234 -35.86 28.87 -53.88
C ALA A 234 -36.89 27.73 -53.86
N LYS A 235 -37.33 27.34 -52.65
CA LYS A 235 -38.46 26.43 -52.42
C LYS A 235 -39.77 27.21 -52.30
N ASN A 236 -40.54 27.34 -53.39
CA ASN A 236 -41.81 28.07 -53.36
C ASN A 236 -42.92 27.34 -52.55
N ASN A 237 -44.06 28.00 -52.31
CA ASN A 237 -45.21 27.46 -51.56
C ASN A 237 -45.85 26.18 -52.16
N LYS A 238 -45.40 25.73 -53.34
CA LYS A 238 -45.82 24.46 -53.97
C LYS A 238 -44.72 23.40 -53.94
N GLY A 239 -43.65 23.61 -53.17
CA GLY A 239 -42.52 22.69 -53.05
C GLY A 239 -41.64 22.59 -54.30
N THR A 240 -41.74 23.54 -55.24
CA THR A 240 -40.96 23.49 -56.49
C THR A 240 -39.86 24.54 -56.53
N LEU A 241 -38.74 24.14 -57.13
CA LEU A 241 -37.60 24.98 -57.46
C LEU A 241 -37.99 26.14 -58.37
N THR A 242 -37.57 27.36 -58.01
CA THR A 242 -37.52 28.48 -58.95
C THR A 242 -36.21 29.22 -58.78
N MET A 243 -35.49 29.45 -59.89
CA MET A 243 -34.52 30.54 -59.95
C MET A 243 -35.29 31.85 -59.75
N GLN A 244 -35.00 32.57 -58.67
CA GLN A 244 -35.61 33.89 -58.45
C GLN A 244 -34.67 35.01 -58.87
N ASN A 245 -35.22 35.98 -59.61
CA ASN A 245 -34.65 37.32 -59.71
C ASN A 245 -34.84 38.02 -58.35
N GLU A 246 -34.02 37.64 -57.36
CA GLU A 246 -34.05 38.29 -56.05
C GLU A 246 -33.42 39.67 -56.14
N SER A 247 -34.25 40.67 -56.44
CA SER A 247 -33.89 42.10 -56.35
C SER A 247 -33.70 42.57 -54.89
N ALA A 248 -33.28 41.68 -53.99
CA ALA A 248 -33.17 41.88 -52.55
C ALA A 248 -32.27 40.81 -51.90
N VAL A 249 -30.96 40.97 -52.07
CA VAL A 249 -29.89 40.03 -51.64
C VAL A 249 -29.93 39.66 -50.14
N PHE A 250 -30.57 40.48 -49.31
CA PHE A 250 -30.37 40.52 -47.86
C PHE A 250 -31.64 40.29 -47.02
N TYR A 251 -32.51 39.37 -47.43
CA TYR A 251 -33.49 38.82 -46.49
C TYR A 251 -32.81 37.85 -45.52
N TRP A 252 -33.25 37.82 -44.26
CA TRP A 252 -32.83 36.88 -43.19
C TRP A 252 -33.16 35.40 -43.48
N GLN A 253 -33.71 35.15 -44.67
CA GLN A 253 -34.14 33.87 -45.23
C GLN A 253 -33.17 33.38 -46.32
N ASN A 254 -32.15 34.19 -46.64
CA ASN A 254 -31.09 33.88 -47.58
C ASN A 254 -29.86 33.40 -46.79
N VAL A 255 -29.21 32.34 -47.27
CA VAL A 255 -28.02 31.79 -46.63
C VAL A 255 -26.94 31.48 -47.66
N GLU A 256 -25.68 31.54 -47.23
CA GLU A 256 -24.57 30.89 -47.96
C GLU A 256 -24.40 29.45 -47.47
N ARG A 257 -24.12 28.55 -48.39
CA ARG A 257 -23.74 27.17 -48.11
C ARG A 257 -22.39 26.92 -48.77
N PRO A 258 -21.29 27.23 -48.06
CA PRO A 258 -19.95 27.04 -48.59
C PRO A 258 -19.73 25.60 -49.05
N CYS A 259 -18.99 25.47 -50.14
CA CYS A 259 -18.51 24.19 -50.64
C CYS A 259 -17.01 24.26 -50.93
N PHE A 260 -16.29 23.17 -50.71
CA PHE A 260 -14.83 23.13 -50.72
C PHE A 260 -14.37 21.69 -50.93
N TYR A 261 -13.09 21.49 -51.24
CA TYR A 261 -12.52 20.15 -51.33
C TYR A 261 -11.68 19.84 -50.08
N LEU A 262 -11.93 18.68 -49.45
CA LEU A 262 -11.13 18.17 -48.35
C LEU A 262 -10.09 17.18 -48.87
N ASN A 263 -8.85 17.30 -48.41
CA ASN A 263 -7.86 16.26 -48.62
C ASN A 263 -8.17 14.99 -47.83
N GLU A 264 -7.51 13.91 -48.22
CA GLU A 264 -7.69 12.58 -47.64
C GLU A 264 -7.27 12.52 -46.16
N ASP A 265 -6.27 13.29 -45.76
CA ASP A 265 -5.71 13.30 -44.40
C ASP A 265 -6.71 13.81 -43.35
N PHE A 266 -7.76 14.54 -43.75
CA PHE A 266 -8.90 14.83 -42.87
C PHE A 266 -9.50 13.53 -42.31
N PHE A 267 -9.87 12.59 -43.18
CA PHE A 267 -10.54 11.35 -42.77
C PHE A 267 -9.59 10.36 -42.06
N LYS A 268 -8.27 10.51 -42.22
CA LYS A 268 -7.24 9.76 -41.47
C LYS A 268 -7.03 10.27 -40.04
N ASN A 269 -7.20 11.56 -39.79
CA ASN A 269 -6.82 12.20 -38.53
C ASN A 269 -8.02 12.69 -37.71
N VAL A 270 -9.20 12.85 -38.33
CA VAL A 270 -10.42 13.35 -37.70
C VAL A 270 -11.49 12.26 -37.68
N LYS A 271 -11.88 11.85 -36.47
CA LYS A 271 -13.00 10.93 -36.27
C LYS A 271 -14.31 11.54 -36.76
N ILE A 272 -15.09 10.77 -37.50
CA ILE A 272 -16.47 11.09 -37.89
C ILE A 272 -17.43 10.58 -36.81
N ASP A 273 -18.48 11.36 -36.54
CA ASP A 273 -19.59 11.02 -35.65
C ASP A 273 -20.25 9.72 -36.12
N GLU A 274 -20.28 8.72 -35.21
CA GLU A 274 -20.64 7.35 -35.55
C GLU A 274 -22.10 7.19 -36.02
N SER A 275 -22.95 8.18 -35.74
CA SER A 275 -24.35 8.21 -36.18
C SER A 275 -24.54 8.36 -37.70
N TYR A 276 -23.49 8.78 -38.44
CA TYR A 276 -23.53 8.93 -39.90
C TYR A 276 -23.16 7.65 -40.66
N PHE A 277 -22.70 6.61 -39.97
CA PHE A 277 -22.36 5.32 -40.56
C PHE A 277 -23.61 4.45 -40.81
N THR A 278 -24.10 4.57 -42.04
CA THR A 278 -25.20 3.76 -42.61
C THR A 278 -24.74 3.06 -43.89
N ASP A 279 -25.42 1.97 -44.26
CA ASP A 279 -24.99 1.04 -45.31
C ASP A 279 -24.86 1.69 -46.71
N ASP A 280 -25.67 2.71 -47.00
CA ASP A 280 -25.61 3.47 -48.25
C ASP A 280 -24.83 4.79 -48.14
N ALA A 281 -24.25 5.11 -46.98
CA ALA A 281 -23.54 6.36 -46.76
C ALA A 281 -22.16 6.42 -47.44
N LEU A 282 -21.89 7.52 -48.12
CA LEU A 282 -20.62 7.71 -48.80
C LEU A 282 -19.46 7.91 -47.83
N VAL A 283 -19.72 8.47 -46.64
CA VAL A 283 -18.66 8.55 -45.61
C VAL A 283 -18.29 7.16 -45.09
N THR A 284 -19.22 6.19 -45.09
CA THR A 284 -18.90 4.78 -44.82
C THR A 284 -17.92 4.25 -45.87
N GLU A 285 -18.17 4.47 -47.16
CA GLU A 285 -17.27 4.04 -48.24
C GLU A 285 -15.90 4.72 -48.22
N ILE A 286 -15.83 6.01 -47.84
CA ILE A 286 -14.56 6.72 -47.64
C ILE A 286 -13.79 6.11 -46.47
N ILE A 287 -14.44 5.90 -45.33
CA ILE A 287 -13.79 5.33 -44.13
C ILE A 287 -13.36 3.87 -44.35
N LYS A 288 -14.09 3.09 -45.17
CA LYS A 288 -13.69 1.75 -45.64
C LYS A 288 -12.41 1.73 -46.49
N GLY A 289 -12.00 2.88 -47.04
CA GLY A 289 -10.79 2.99 -47.87
C GLY A 289 -9.48 3.01 -47.07
N PHE A 290 -9.53 3.22 -45.75
CA PHE A 290 -8.34 3.32 -44.89
C PHE A 290 -7.97 2.00 -44.22
N ASP A 291 -6.69 1.86 -43.90
CA ASP A 291 -6.20 0.75 -43.08
C ASP A 291 -6.66 0.87 -41.62
N VAL A 292 -6.67 -0.26 -40.92
CA VAL A 292 -7.18 -0.38 -39.56
C VAL A 292 -6.37 0.44 -38.56
N ASP A 293 -5.04 0.54 -38.72
CA ASP A 293 -4.18 1.27 -37.77
C ASP A 293 -4.42 2.78 -37.87
N THR A 294 -4.55 3.31 -39.10
CA THR A 294 -4.97 4.69 -39.35
C THR A 294 -6.32 4.99 -38.67
N LEU A 295 -7.31 4.11 -38.82
CA LEU A 295 -8.63 4.29 -38.20
C LEU A 295 -8.59 4.19 -36.67
N LYS A 296 -7.76 3.30 -36.09
CA LYS A 296 -7.57 3.23 -34.64
C LYS A 296 -6.87 4.47 -34.08
N ASN A 297 -5.88 5.02 -34.78
CA ASN A 297 -5.22 6.27 -34.42
C ASN A 297 -6.19 7.48 -34.49
N ALA A 298 -7.14 7.48 -35.42
CA ALA A 298 -8.25 8.44 -35.45
C ALA A 298 -9.26 8.25 -34.30
N GLY A 299 -9.24 7.11 -33.60
CA GLY A 299 -10.10 6.82 -32.44
C GLY A 299 -11.39 6.05 -32.75
N TYR A 300 -11.48 5.34 -33.87
CA TYR A 300 -12.61 4.42 -34.13
C TYR A 300 -12.51 3.13 -33.29
N SER A 301 -13.65 2.60 -32.87
CA SER A 301 -13.74 1.37 -32.07
C SER A 301 -13.83 0.13 -32.95
N ASP A 302 -13.29 -1.01 -32.48
CA ASP A 302 -13.34 -2.27 -33.22
C ASP A 302 -14.78 -2.65 -33.59
N ALA A 303 -15.72 -2.56 -32.63
CA ALA A 303 -17.15 -2.81 -32.82
C ALA A 303 -17.80 -2.03 -33.97
N LEU A 304 -17.35 -0.79 -34.22
CA LEU A 304 -17.82 -0.02 -35.37
C LEU A 304 -17.17 -0.49 -36.67
N LEU A 305 -15.87 -0.78 -36.67
CA LEU A 305 -15.15 -1.28 -37.85
C LEU A 305 -15.73 -2.62 -38.35
N VAL A 306 -16.28 -3.45 -37.43
CA VAL A 306 -17.12 -4.63 -37.76
C VAL A 306 -18.33 -4.25 -38.61
N LYS A 307 -19.14 -3.32 -38.10
CA LYS A 307 -20.42 -2.92 -38.70
C LYS A 307 -20.19 -2.31 -40.09
N LEU A 308 -19.03 -1.67 -40.28
CA LEU A 308 -18.60 -1.14 -41.56
C LEU A 308 -17.98 -2.20 -42.49
N GLY A 309 -17.83 -3.46 -42.07
CA GLY A 309 -17.22 -4.52 -42.88
C GLY A 309 -15.73 -4.32 -43.17
N ILE A 310 -15.07 -3.41 -42.43
CA ILE A 310 -13.63 -3.10 -42.51
C ILE A 310 -12.87 -4.16 -41.72
N LEU A 311 -13.33 -4.41 -40.50
CA LEU A 311 -12.96 -5.57 -39.70
C LEU A 311 -13.88 -6.73 -40.10
N LYS A 312 -13.32 -7.88 -40.48
CA LYS A 312 -14.10 -9.09 -40.80
C LYS A 312 -14.21 -10.02 -39.61
N GLY A 313 -15.45 -10.41 -39.29
CA GLY A 313 -15.69 -11.37 -38.22
C GLY A 313 -15.17 -12.74 -38.63
N SER A 314 -14.28 -13.33 -37.84
CA SER A 314 -13.77 -14.65 -38.15
C SER A 314 -14.85 -15.71 -37.93
N THR A 315 -14.78 -16.76 -38.74
CA THR A 315 -15.54 -18.00 -38.55
C THR A 315 -14.63 -19.19 -38.28
N GLU A 316 -13.32 -18.98 -38.25
CA GLU A 316 -12.29 -20.01 -38.13
C GLU A 316 -11.47 -19.81 -36.85
N ILE A 317 -11.49 -20.83 -35.99
CA ILE A 317 -10.61 -20.88 -34.82
C ILE A 317 -9.30 -21.57 -35.24
N ALA A 318 -8.16 -20.92 -35.00
CA ALA A 318 -6.84 -21.52 -35.17
C ALA A 318 -6.45 -22.42 -34.00
N THR A 319 -6.75 -22.01 -32.77
CA THR A 319 -6.49 -22.77 -31.55
C THR A 319 -7.71 -22.69 -30.62
N LEU A 320 -8.18 -23.81 -30.09
CA LEU A 320 -9.27 -23.87 -29.11
C LEU A 320 -8.84 -24.71 -27.91
N THR A 321 -8.86 -24.10 -26.74
CA THR A 321 -8.51 -24.74 -25.47
C THR A 321 -9.54 -24.39 -24.39
N VAL A 322 -9.78 -25.33 -23.48
CA VAL A 322 -10.38 -24.99 -22.19
C VAL A 322 -9.25 -24.49 -21.28
N ASP A 323 -9.38 -23.27 -20.79
CA ASP A 323 -8.48 -22.70 -19.79
C ASP A 323 -9.18 -22.54 -18.44
N GLY A 324 -8.38 -22.33 -17.39
CA GLY A 324 -8.81 -22.25 -16.01
C GLY A 324 -8.63 -23.56 -15.24
N GLU A 325 -8.76 -23.47 -13.91
CA GLU A 325 -8.49 -24.60 -13.01
C GLU A 325 -9.61 -25.64 -13.05
N THR A 326 -9.25 -26.91 -13.27
CA THR A 326 -10.20 -28.02 -13.45
C THR A 326 -10.72 -28.59 -12.13
N GLN A 327 -11.22 -27.71 -11.27
CA GLN A 327 -11.72 -28.03 -9.93
C GLN A 327 -13.14 -27.50 -9.70
N VAL A 328 -13.87 -28.12 -8.76
CA VAL A 328 -15.21 -27.70 -8.35
C VAL A 328 -15.18 -26.30 -7.76
N GLY A 329 -16.10 -25.45 -8.22
CA GLY A 329 -16.22 -24.04 -7.87
C GLY A 329 -15.36 -23.11 -8.72
N CYS A 330 -14.33 -23.63 -9.41
CA CYS A 330 -13.58 -22.85 -10.38
C CYS A 330 -14.41 -22.63 -11.65
N THR A 331 -14.12 -21.52 -12.34
CA THR A 331 -14.77 -21.18 -13.62
C THR A 331 -13.80 -21.46 -14.74
N LEU A 332 -14.19 -22.36 -15.63
CA LEU A 332 -13.48 -22.64 -16.87
C LEU A 332 -13.90 -21.63 -17.94
N SER A 333 -12.96 -21.25 -18.80
CA SER A 333 -13.22 -20.42 -19.97
C SER A 333 -12.86 -21.17 -21.25
N ALA A 334 -13.63 -20.89 -22.31
CA ALA A 334 -13.26 -21.28 -23.66
C ALA A 334 -12.31 -20.22 -24.22
N GLU A 335 -11.01 -20.52 -24.27
CA GLU A 335 -10.01 -19.63 -24.87
C GLU A 335 -9.66 -20.11 -26.27
N TYR A 336 -9.67 -19.18 -27.22
CA TYR A 336 -9.40 -19.46 -28.62
C TYR A 336 -8.72 -18.28 -29.32
N GLU A 337 -7.72 -18.60 -30.13
CA GLU A 337 -7.17 -17.66 -31.08
C GLU A 337 -7.87 -17.84 -32.43
N LEU A 338 -8.27 -16.74 -33.04
CA LEU A 338 -8.86 -16.73 -34.37
C LEU A 338 -7.74 -16.93 -35.41
N ALA A 339 -8.03 -17.67 -36.48
CA ALA A 339 -7.07 -17.84 -37.57
C ALA A 339 -6.81 -16.53 -38.34
N ASP A 340 -7.84 -15.69 -38.41
CA ASP A 340 -7.84 -14.37 -39.03
C ASP A 340 -8.90 -13.47 -38.38
N GLY A 341 -9.07 -12.24 -38.87
CA GLY A 341 -10.20 -11.38 -38.50
C GLY A 341 -10.27 -11.02 -37.00
N PHE A 342 -11.49 -10.89 -36.48
CA PHE A 342 -11.78 -10.59 -35.07
C PHE A 342 -13.08 -11.30 -34.62
N GLU A 343 -13.37 -11.34 -33.32
CA GLU A 343 -14.52 -12.08 -32.76
C GLU A 343 -15.84 -11.27 -32.75
N GLN A 344 -16.93 -11.81 -33.31
CA GLN A 344 -18.30 -11.30 -33.13
C GLN A 344 -19.04 -12.10 -32.05
N SER A 345 -18.79 -11.75 -30.79
CA SER A 345 -19.25 -12.49 -29.60
C SER A 345 -20.75 -12.80 -29.54
N GLU A 346 -21.60 -11.98 -30.17
CA GLU A 346 -23.05 -12.16 -30.20
C GLU A 346 -23.56 -13.29 -31.12
N TYR A 347 -22.72 -13.76 -32.06
CA TYR A 347 -23.03 -14.89 -32.95
C TYR A 347 -22.29 -16.18 -32.58
N THR A 348 -21.25 -16.08 -31.75
CA THR A 348 -20.52 -17.23 -31.18
C THR A 348 -21.41 -18.01 -30.22
N LYS A 349 -21.45 -19.33 -30.38
CA LYS A 349 -22.17 -20.24 -29.47
C LYS A 349 -21.21 -21.17 -28.75
N PHE A 350 -21.51 -21.41 -27.48
CA PHE A 350 -20.82 -22.34 -26.61
C PHE A 350 -21.76 -23.46 -26.20
N SER A 351 -21.23 -24.67 -26.06
CA SER A 351 -21.92 -25.77 -25.40
C SER A 351 -20.88 -26.58 -24.64
N TRP A 352 -20.99 -26.60 -23.32
CA TRP A 352 -20.16 -27.44 -22.47
C TRP A 352 -20.77 -28.83 -22.33
N GLU A 353 -19.95 -29.85 -22.43
CA GLU A 353 -20.38 -31.24 -22.36
C GLU A 353 -19.41 -32.07 -21.51
N TYR A 354 -19.93 -33.11 -20.85
CA TYR A 354 -19.16 -33.98 -19.98
C TYR A 354 -19.24 -35.46 -20.38
N SER A 355 -18.24 -36.22 -19.96
CA SER A 355 -18.15 -37.67 -20.16
C SER A 355 -17.51 -38.33 -18.94
N ASP A 356 -17.85 -39.60 -18.72
CA ASP A 356 -17.18 -40.44 -17.71
C ASP A 356 -15.80 -40.92 -18.16
N THR A 357 -15.50 -40.87 -19.47
CA THR A 357 -14.23 -41.32 -20.06
C THR A 357 -13.73 -40.34 -21.13
N GLN A 358 -12.41 -40.16 -21.23
CA GLN A 358 -11.77 -39.17 -22.10
C GLN A 358 -12.22 -39.21 -23.57
N ASP A 359 -12.28 -40.40 -24.19
CA ASP A 359 -12.74 -40.61 -25.57
C ASP A 359 -14.17 -41.17 -25.65
N GLY A 360 -14.98 -40.90 -24.62
CA GLY A 360 -16.36 -41.40 -24.51
C GLY A 360 -17.38 -40.64 -25.36
N GLY A 361 -18.63 -41.09 -25.31
CA GLY A 361 -19.76 -40.30 -25.79
C GLY A 361 -20.07 -39.17 -24.80
N PHE A 362 -19.72 -37.94 -25.14
CA PHE A 362 -20.00 -36.76 -24.31
C PHE A 362 -21.51 -36.42 -24.32
N THR A 363 -21.97 -35.84 -23.22
CA THR A 363 -23.37 -35.41 -22.99
C THR A 363 -23.38 -33.94 -22.57
N ALA A 364 -24.21 -33.12 -23.21
CA ALA A 364 -24.33 -31.71 -22.91
C ALA A 364 -24.74 -31.45 -21.44
N ILE A 365 -24.09 -30.45 -20.82
CA ILE A 365 -24.44 -29.98 -19.47
C ILE A 365 -25.58 -28.97 -19.63
N ASP A 366 -26.74 -29.27 -19.05
CA ASP A 366 -27.94 -28.42 -19.20
C ASP A 366 -27.71 -27.00 -18.65
N GLY A 367 -28.07 -25.99 -19.44
CA GLY A 367 -27.85 -24.57 -19.13
C GLY A 367 -26.40 -24.06 -19.21
N ALA A 368 -25.44 -24.86 -19.67
CA ALA A 368 -24.03 -24.44 -19.84
C ALA A 368 -23.73 -23.97 -21.28
N ASP A 369 -24.31 -22.83 -21.66
CA ASP A 369 -24.31 -22.29 -23.04
C ASP A 369 -23.46 -21.02 -23.25
N LYS A 370 -22.51 -20.74 -22.35
CA LYS A 370 -21.71 -19.50 -22.30
C LYS A 370 -20.20 -19.75 -22.42
N LYS A 371 -19.44 -18.70 -22.77
CA LYS A 371 -17.96 -18.72 -22.82
C LYS A 371 -17.31 -19.14 -21.48
N TYR A 372 -17.98 -18.84 -20.37
CA TYR A 372 -17.56 -19.17 -19.02
C TYR A 372 -18.51 -20.18 -18.38
N PHE A 373 -17.96 -21.19 -17.72
CA PHE A 373 -18.71 -22.26 -17.05
C PHE A 373 -18.13 -22.56 -15.67
N THR A 374 -18.91 -22.36 -14.62
CA THR A 374 -18.52 -22.68 -13.24
C THR A 374 -18.79 -24.15 -12.93
N VAL A 375 -17.72 -24.88 -12.59
CA VAL A 375 -17.76 -26.33 -12.35
C VAL A 375 -18.51 -26.62 -11.05
N THR A 376 -19.51 -27.49 -11.12
CA THR A 376 -20.39 -27.85 -10.00
C THR A 376 -19.96 -29.15 -9.32
N ALA A 377 -20.31 -29.35 -8.04
CA ALA A 377 -19.80 -30.46 -7.23
C ALA A 377 -20.14 -31.86 -7.78
N ASN A 378 -21.25 -32.00 -8.51
CA ASN A 378 -21.66 -33.24 -9.18
C ASN A 378 -20.81 -33.59 -10.42
N LEU A 379 -19.92 -32.70 -10.88
CA LEU A 379 -19.01 -32.91 -12.01
C LEU A 379 -17.60 -33.30 -11.56
N ASN A 380 -17.35 -33.45 -10.25
CA ASN A 380 -16.08 -33.98 -9.75
C ASN A 380 -15.82 -35.39 -10.31
N LYS A 381 -14.60 -35.64 -10.79
CA LYS A 381 -14.15 -36.87 -11.45
C LYS A 381 -14.86 -37.16 -12.77
N LYS A 382 -15.06 -36.13 -13.59
CA LYS A 382 -15.60 -36.19 -14.97
C LYS A 382 -14.67 -35.50 -15.95
N TYR A 383 -14.71 -35.90 -17.22
CA TYR A 383 -14.09 -35.14 -18.31
C TYR A 383 -15.08 -34.09 -18.81
N VAL A 384 -14.63 -32.86 -19.01
CA VAL A 384 -15.42 -31.73 -19.51
C VAL A 384 -14.71 -31.13 -20.72
N ARG A 385 -15.46 -30.73 -21.74
CA ARG A 385 -14.93 -30.00 -22.90
C ARG A 385 -15.94 -28.97 -23.41
N VAL A 386 -15.50 -28.08 -24.27
CA VAL A 386 -16.35 -27.05 -24.88
C VAL A 386 -16.39 -27.21 -26.39
N ASN A 387 -17.59 -27.09 -26.94
CA ASN A 387 -17.82 -26.87 -28.36
C ASN A 387 -18.03 -25.38 -28.60
N VAL A 388 -17.19 -24.78 -29.44
CA VAL A 388 -17.31 -23.37 -29.86
C VAL A 388 -17.65 -23.36 -31.34
N THR A 389 -18.80 -22.77 -31.67
CA THR A 389 -19.15 -22.45 -33.06
C THR A 389 -19.07 -20.95 -33.21
N LEU A 390 -18.00 -20.45 -33.84
CA LEU A 390 -17.95 -19.04 -34.22
C LEU A 390 -19.09 -18.73 -35.19
N GLY A 391 -19.64 -17.54 -35.04
CA GLY A 391 -20.54 -16.98 -36.03
C GLY A 391 -20.13 -15.57 -36.36
N ASN A 392 -20.54 -15.12 -37.53
CA ASN A 392 -20.55 -13.73 -37.91
C ASN A 392 -21.90 -13.42 -38.58
N ILE A 393 -22.05 -12.20 -39.08
CA ILE A 393 -23.26 -11.76 -39.78
C ILE A 393 -23.58 -12.57 -41.07
N ASP A 394 -22.59 -13.20 -41.68
CA ASP A 394 -22.73 -13.97 -42.93
C ASP A 394 -23.13 -15.45 -42.69
N GLY A 395 -22.92 -15.98 -41.48
CA GLY A 395 -23.30 -17.35 -41.12
C GLY A 395 -22.65 -17.87 -39.83
N GLN A 396 -22.87 -19.15 -39.55
CA GLN A 396 -22.06 -19.87 -38.55
C GLN A 396 -20.95 -20.64 -39.26
N GLY A 397 -19.75 -20.61 -38.69
CA GLY A 397 -18.62 -21.44 -39.11
C GLY A 397 -18.82 -22.90 -38.71
N GLU A 398 -17.76 -23.70 -38.85
CA GLU A 398 -17.76 -25.06 -38.32
C GLU A 398 -17.75 -25.04 -36.77
N THR A 399 -18.26 -26.12 -36.17
CA THR A 399 -18.14 -26.31 -34.72
C THR A 399 -16.77 -26.88 -34.42
N TYR A 400 -15.94 -26.10 -33.72
CA TYR A 400 -14.65 -26.54 -33.21
C TYR A 400 -14.87 -27.11 -31.81
N THR A 401 -14.31 -28.29 -31.55
CA THR A 401 -14.37 -28.98 -30.26
C THR A 401 -13.00 -28.91 -29.61
N SER A 402 -12.94 -28.47 -28.34
CA SER A 402 -11.69 -28.51 -27.58
C SER A 402 -11.29 -29.94 -27.25
N ASP A 403 -10.00 -30.15 -26.97
CA ASP A 403 -9.60 -31.31 -26.18
C ASP A 403 -10.32 -31.31 -24.81
N ALA A 404 -10.53 -32.49 -24.24
CA ALA A 404 -11.26 -32.65 -22.99
C ALA A 404 -10.34 -32.61 -21.77
N VAL A 405 -10.74 -31.83 -20.75
CA VAL A 405 -10.02 -31.65 -19.49
C VAL A 405 -10.69 -32.44 -18.37
N TYR A 406 -9.90 -33.02 -17.46
CA TYR A 406 -10.42 -33.83 -16.36
C TYR A 406 -10.62 -32.98 -15.11
N ILE A 407 -11.85 -32.98 -14.58
CA ILE A 407 -12.23 -32.30 -13.35
C ILE A 407 -11.89 -33.20 -12.16
N GLU A 408 -11.01 -32.75 -11.26
CA GLU A 408 -10.75 -33.47 -10.02
C GLU A 408 -10.56 -32.52 -8.84
N THR A 409 -11.29 -32.77 -7.75
CA THR A 409 -11.21 -32.02 -6.51
C THR A 409 -11.23 -33.01 -5.36
N LEU A 410 -10.11 -33.08 -4.63
CA LEU A 410 -9.88 -34.10 -3.61
C LEU A 410 -10.44 -33.65 -2.23
N PRO A 411 -10.99 -34.57 -1.43
CA PRO A 411 -11.48 -34.28 -0.10
C PRO A 411 -10.34 -34.08 0.92
N PRO A 412 -10.58 -33.37 2.04
CA PRO A 412 -9.66 -33.25 3.16
C PRO A 412 -9.51 -34.58 3.89
N VAL A 413 -8.33 -35.20 3.77
CA VAL A 413 -7.96 -36.41 4.51
C VAL A 413 -7.23 -36.00 5.79
N ILE A 414 -7.48 -36.67 6.93
CA ILE A 414 -6.82 -36.34 8.20
C ILE A 414 -6.37 -37.54 9.04
N GLU A 415 -5.47 -37.28 9.98
CA GLU A 415 -5.05 -38.21 11.03
C GLU A 415 -4.49 -37.48 12.28
N ASN A 416 -3.99 -38.26 13.26
CA ASN A 416 -3.21 -37.79 14.42
C ASN A 416 -3.88 -36.79 15.37
N VAL A 417 -5.00 -37.19 15.97
CA VAL A 417 -5.66 -36.32 16.96
C VAL A 417 -4.89 -36.26 18.26
N LYS A 418 -4.52 -35.04 18.63
CA LYS A 418 -3.62 -34.76 19.75
C LYS A 418 -4.23 -33.86 20.79
N ILE A 419 -3.65 -33.92 21.98
CA ILE A 419 -3.92 -33.02 23.09
C ILE A 419 -2.58 -32.61 23.64
N SER A 420 -2.42 -31.31 23.81
CA SER A 420 -1.17 -30.74 24.23
C SER A 420 -1.47 -29.48 25.01
N GLY A 421 -1.02 -29.42 26.25
CA GLY A 421 -1.28 -28.29 27.13
C GLY A 421 -0.61 -28.47 28.48
N GLU A 422 -0.51 -27.37 29.19
CA GLU A 422 0.24 -27.31 30.43
C GLU A 422 -0.60 -27.87 31.56
N ALA A 423 -0.05 -28.82 32.30
CA ALA A 423 -0.64 -29.23 33.56
C ALA A 423 -0.36 -28.14 34.61
N PHE A 424 -0.88 -26.92 34.39
CA PHE A 424 -1.05 -25.77 35.29
C PHE A 424 -2.18 -24.85 34.80
N THR A 425 -2.72 -24.04 35.71
CA THR A 425 -3.77 -23.05 35.42
C THR A 425 -3.38 -22.17 34.24
N GLY A 426 -4.28 -21.99 33.28
CA GLY A 426 -4.03 -21.29 32.02
C GLY A 426 -3.45 -22.18 30.91
N GLY A 427 -3.10 -23.43 31.21
CA GLY A 427 -2.53 -24.35 30.24
C GLY A 427 -3.46 -24.64 29.08
N LYS A 428 -3.21 -24.07 27.91
CA LYS A 428 -4.13 -24.29 26.79
C LYS A 428 -3.99 -25.71 26.28
N LEU A 429 -5.08 -26.49 26.30
CA LEU A 429 -5.15 -27.72 25.55
C LEU A 429 -5.70 -27.39 24.16
N THR A 430 -5.10 -27.94 23.13
CA THR A 430 -5.62 -27.82 21.77
C THR A 430 -5.72 -29.18 21.11
N VAL A 431 -6.73 -29.32 20.27
CA VAL A 431 -6.96 -30.48 19.42
C VAL A 431 -6.56 -30.08 18.03
N SER A 432 -5.45 -30.65 17.59
CA SER A 432 -5.04 -30.63 16.20
C SER A 432 -5.18 -32.02 15.60
N PHE A 433 -5.09 -32.02 14.28
CA PHE A 433 -5.15 -33.13 13.38
C PHE A 433 -4.43 -32.67 12.11
N ASP A 434 -3.74 -33.58 11.43
CA ASP A 434 -3.02 -33.22 10.22
C ASP A 434 -3.98 -33.25 9.04
N THR A 435 -4.03 -32.22 8.20
CA THR A 435 -4.70 -32.35 6.90
C THR A 435 -3.71 -32.80 5.84
N VAL A 436 -3.87 -34.06 5.43
CA VAL A 436 -2.99 -34.79 4.52
C VAL A 436 -3.13 -34.30 3.06
N SER A 437 -4.33 -33.90 2.62
CA SER A 437 -4.54 -33.31 1.28
C SER A 437 -5.89 -32.61 1.16
N GLY A 438 -5.96 -31.44 0.51
CA GLY A 438 -7.20 -30.67 0.30
C GLY A 438 -7.53 -29.73 1.47
N ALA A 439 -8.16 -28.59 1.22
CA ALA A 439 -8.45 -27.59 2.27
C ALA A 439 -9.71 -27.96 3.08
N PRO A 440 -9.63 -28.20 4.40
CA PRO A 440 -10.81 -28.39 5.22
C PRO A 440 -11.45 -27.06 5.56
N ASP A 441 -12.77 -26.99 5.37
CA ASP A 441 -13.61 -26.01 6.00
C ASP A 441 -13.84 -26.40 7.47
N MET A 442 -13.18 -25.65 8.33
CA MET A 442 -13.23 -25.81 9.78
C MET A 442 -14.63 -25.57 10.37
N THR A 443 -15.52 -24.86 9.67
CA THR A 443 -16.91 -24.64 10.10
C THR A 443 -17.83 -25.84 9.82
N LYS A 444 -17.36 -26.78 8.99
CA LYS A 444 -18.02 -28.04 8.63
C LYS A 444 -17.41 -29.25 9.35
N SER A 445 -16.11 -29.16 9.70
CA SER A 445 -15.31 -30.11 10.49
C SER A 445 -15.60 -30.03 12.01
N ARG A 446 -15.21 -31.03 12.84
CA ARG A 446 -15.73 -31.20 14.25
C ARG A 446 -14.75 -31.81 15.26
N VAL A 447 -14.90 -31.51 16.56
CA VAL A 447 -14.09 -31.99 17.73
C VAL A 447 -14.94 -32.41 18.94
N ILE A 448 -14.34 -33.14 19.89
CA ILE A 448 -14.92 -33.51 21.21
C ILE A 448 -13.83 -33.48 22.32
N TRP A 449 -14.11 -32.89 23.49
CA TRP A 449 -13.21 -32.81 24.68
C TRP A 449 -13.71 -33.59 25.91
N TYR A 450 -12.86 -33.85 26.92
CA TYR A 450 -13.17 -34.61 28.16
C TYR A 450 -12.42 -34.10 29.41
N TRP A 451 -12.99 -34.16 30.62
CA TRP A 451 -12.28 -33.91 31.89
C TRP A 451 -12.58 -34.95 32.99
N SER A 452 -11.82 -34.90 34.09
CA SER A 452 -12.05 -35.67 35.32
C SER A 452 -11.38 -35.01 36.54
N ASP A 453 -11.96 -35.18 37.73
CA ASP A 453 -11.31 -34.81 39.00
C ASP A 453 -10.09 -35.70 39.31
N GLU A 454 -9.98 -36.87 38.66
CA GLU A 454 -8.93 -37.88 38.88
C GLU A 454 -8.44 -38.53 37.56
N LYS A 455 -7.20 -39.02 37.52
CA LYS A 455 -6.52 -39.35 36.26
C LYS A 455 -7.14 -40.48 35.42
N ASP A 456 -7.71 -41.52 36.03
CA ASP A 456 -8.04 -42.77 35.32
C ASP A 456 -9.52 -43.19 35.51
N GLY A 457 -10.39 -42.21 35.80
CA GLY A 457 -11.84 -42.42 35.93
C GLY A 457 -12.57 -42.56 34.59
N GLU A 458 -13.92 -42.61 34.64
CA GLU A 458 -14.72 -42.41 33.43
C GLU A 458 -14.51 -40.97 32.92
N PHE A 459 -13.83 -40.85 31.77
CA PHE A 459 -13.67 -39.57 31.09
C PHE A 459 -15.02 -39.03 30.66
N THR A 460 -15.43 -37.97 31.36
CA THR A 460 -16.71 -37.31 31.09
C THR A 460 -16.49 -36.32 29.95
N VAL A 461 -17.33 -36.40 28.92
CA VAL A 461 -17.35 -35.40 27.82
C VAL A 461 -17.54 -34.01 28.43
N ILE A 462 -16.79 -33.02 27.95
CA ILE A 462 -17.03 -31.62 28.32
C ILE A 462 -18.23 -31.14 27.51
N ASP A 463 -19.42 -31.24 28.11
CA ASP A 463 -20.69 -30.99 27.44
C ASP A 463 -20.76 -29.58 26.85
N GLY A 464 -21.04 -29.51 25.54
CA GLY A 464 -21.22 -28.27 24.79
C GLY A 464 -19.99 -27.80 23.99
N GLU A 465 -18.79 -28.33 24.25
CA GLU A 465 -17.55 -27.87 23.59
C GLU A 465 -17.07 -28.81 22.49
N ASN A 466 -17.30 -28.38 21.24
CA ASN A 466 -17.00 -29.14 20.02
C ASN A 466 -15.92 -28.46 19.13
N GLY A 467 -15.17 -27.52 19.69
CA GLY A 467 -14.13 -26.74 19.00
C GLY A 467 -12.72 -27.33 19.13
N PHE A 468 -11.83 -26.93 18.20
CA PHE A 468 -10.43 -27.40 18.13
C PHE A 468 -9.50 -26.88 19.24
N GLU A 469 -10.01 -26.12 20.22
CA GLU A 469 -9.25 -25.60 21.35
C GLU A 469 -10.03 -25.71 22.65
N TYR A 470 -9.31 -25.89 23.76
CA TYR A 470 -9.86 -25.95 25.11
C TYR A 470 -8.84 -25.44 26.15
N THR A 471 -9.02 -24.21 26.63
CA THR A 471 -8.15 -23.66 27.69
C THR A 471 -8.39 -24.42 29.00
N ILE A 472 -7.34 -24.93 29.67
CA ILE A 472 -7.42 -25.35 31.09
C ILE A 472 -7.74 -24.09 31.90
N GLY A 473 -9.02 -23.87 32.14
CA GLY A 473 -9.51 -22.83 33.03
C GLY A 473 -8.93 -22.97 34.43
N ASP A 474 -8.89 -21.88 35.18
CA ASP A 474 -8.30 -21.83 36.52
C ASP A 474 -8.99 -22.79 37.51
N GLU A 475 -10.24 -23.17 37.24
CA GLU A 475 -11.01 -24.20 37.95
C GLU A 475 -10.46 -25.61 37.81
N TYR A 476 -9.66 -25.87 36.76
CA TYR A 476 -8.89 -27.08 36.60
C TYR A 476 -7.50 -26.96 37.22
N GLY A 477 -7.16 -25.83 37.85
CA GLY A 477 -6.13 -25.76 38.88
C GLY A 477 -6.21 -26.98 39.79
N ASP A 478 -5.14 -27.76 39.81
CA ASP A 478 -5.04 -29.04 40.50
C ASP A 478 -5.93 -30.24 39.98
N LYS A 479 -6.50 -30.27 38.75
CA LYS A 479 -7.38 -31.32 38.12
C LYS A 479 -6.86 -31.99 36.80
N TYR A 480 -7.62 -32.86 36.07
CA TYR A 480 -7.19 -33.77 34.93
C TYR A 480 -8.07 -33.82 33.62
N ILE A 481 -7.55 -33.95 32.34
CA ILE A 481 -8.28 -33.67 31.03
C ILE A 481 -7.87 -34.49 29.69
N THR A 482 -8.78 -34.83 28.69
CA THR A 482 -8.58 -35.54 27.33
C THR A 482 -9.51 -35.17 26.05
N ALA A 483 -9.52 -35.79 24.79
CA ALA A 483 -10.16 -35.32 23.46
C ALA A 483 -10.25 -36.20 22.07
N ALA A 484 -10.89 -35.72 20.93
CA ALA A 484 -11.11 -36.37 19.53
C ALA A 484 -11.52 -35.46 18.25
N VAL A 485 -11.47 -35.87 16.91
CA VAL A 485 -11.76 -35.05 15.62
C VAL A 485 -12.39 -35.75 14.34
N ILE A 486 -13.09 -35.00 13.43
CA ILE A 486 -13.50 -35.33 12.00
C ILE A 486 -13.40 -34.14 10.96
N PRO A 487 -13.04 -34.32 9.64
CA PRO A 487 -12.85 -33.23 8.64
C PRO A 487 -13.83 -33.12 7.43
N ALA A 488 -13.88 -31.94 6.78
CA ALA A 488 -14.74 -31.62 5.62
C ALA A 488 -14.21 -30.46 4.75
N ASN A 489 -14.41 -30.40 3.42
CA ASN A 489 -14.18 -29.17 2.62
C ASN A 489 -15.43 -28.30 2.47
N VAL A 490 -15.28 -27.09 1.91
CA VAL A 490 -16.36 -26.08 1.75
C VAL A 490 -17.53 -26.58 0.87
N TYR A 491 -17.28 -27.55 -0.01
CA TYR A 491 -18.31 -28.18 -0.86
C TYR A 491 -18.89 -29.46 -0.23
N GLU A 492 -18.70 -29.63 1.09
CA GLU A 492 -19.22 -30.73 1.90
C GLU A 492 -18.73 -32.12 1.45
N ILE A 493 -17.47 -32.21 0.99
CA ILE A 493 -16.78 -33.48 0.73
C ILE A 493 -15.87 -33.80 1.94
N PHE A 494 -16.16 -34.90 2.64
CA PHE A 494 -15.62 -35.25 3.97
C PHE A 494 -14.53 -36.33 3.95
N GLY A 495 -13.78 -36.43 5.06
CA GLY A 495 -12.84 -37.52 5.40
C GLY A 495 -13.19 -38.24 6.72
N ASP A 496 -12.25 -39.00 7.28
CA ASP A 496 -12.49 -39.98 8.36
C ASP A 496 -12.25 -39.45 9.82
N GLU A 497 -12.80 -40.13 10.84
CA GLU A 497 -12.75 -39.77 12.28
C GLU A 497 -11.56 -40.41 13.05
N VAL A 498 -10.94 -39.66 13.99
CA VAL A 498 -9.78 -40.10 14.79
C VAL A 498 -9.82 -39.56 16.25
N ARG A 499 -9.14 -40.20 17.22
CA ARG A 499 -9.20 -39.90 18.69
C ARG A 499 -7.82 -39.85 19.38
N SER A 500 -7.72 -39.21 20.56
CA SER A 500 -6.49 -39.03 21.35
C SER A 500 -6.41 -39.86 22.66
N GLU A 501 -5.26 -39.83 23.36
CA GLU A 501 -4.90 -40.77 24.45
C GLU A 501 -4.33 -40.13 25.77
N ASP A 502 -4.33 -38.79 25.97
CA ASP A 502 -3.53 -38.07 27.02
C ASP A 502 -4.30 -37.56 28.30
N VAL A 503 -3.66 -37.39 29.50
CA VAL A 503 -4.27 -36.94 30.81
C VAL A 503 -3.31 -36.29 31.88
N LEU A 504 -3.69 -35.19 32.60
CA LEU A 504 -2.74 -34.23 33.29
C LEU A 504 -3.16 -33.54 34.65
N ARG A 505 -2.44 -33.63 35.82
CA ARG A 505 -2.71 -32.78 37.06
C ARG A 505 -2.00 -31.43 37.08
N VAL A 506 -2.73 -30.39 37.47
CA VAL A 506 -2.41 -28.98 37.19
C VAL A 506 -1.64 -28.20 38.30
N ILE A 507 -0.31 -27.99 38.16
CA ILE A 507 0.70 -27.35 39.07
C ILE A 507 1.61 -26.34 38.32
N THR A 508 1.75 -25.09 38.78
CA THR A 508 2.52 -24.01 38.08
C THR A 508 4.00 -24.35 37.79
N ALA A 509 4.34 -24.69 36.54
CA ALA A 509 5.67 -25.23 36.19
C ALA A 509 6.68 -24.19 35.64
N VAL A 510 7.85 -24.70 35.24
CA VAL A 510 9.05 -23.93 34.84
C VAL A 510 9.47 -24.27 33.44
N ASP A 511 9.91 -23.26 32.70
CA ASP A 511 10.69 -23.43 31.47
C ASP A 511 12.18 -23.55 31.82
N GLU A 512 12.70 -24.78 31.86
CA GLU A 512 14.12 -25.06 32.15
C GLU A 512 15.10 -24.59 31.07
N SER A 513 14.64 -24.19 29.89
CA SER A 513 15.52 -23.73 28.79
C SER A 513 15.90 -22.25 28.92
N LYS A 514 15.00 -21.46 29.54
CA LYS A 514 15.21 -20.05 29.90
C LYS A 514 16.07 -19.87 31.16
N LEU A 515 16.50 -20.99 31.76
CA LEU A 515 17.43 -21.01 32.88
C LEU A 515 18.87 -20.93 32.33
N GLU A 516 19.56 -19.82 32.59
CA GLU A 516 20.97 -19.60 32.25
C GLU A 516 21.88 -20.72 32.80
N THR A 517 21.54 -21.27 33.97
CA THR A 517 22.19 -22.47 34.50
C THR A 517 21.18 -23.57 34.82
N LYS A 518 21.39 -24.73 34.19
CA LYS A 518 20.59 -25.93 34.41
C LYS A 518 20.70 -26.45 35.84
N LEU A 519 19.55 -26.89 36.35
CA LEU A 519 19.37 -27.43 37.67
C LEU A 519 20.12 -28.77 37.83
N THR A 520 20.78 -28.97 38.97
CA THR A 520 21.67 -30.10 39.25
C THR A 520 21.04 -31.09 40.23
N ASN A 521 21.02 -32.37 39.87
CA ASN A 521 20.48 -33.44 40.70
C ASN A 521 21.46 -33.90 41.79
N VAL A 522 20.97 -34.09 43.01
CA VAL A 522 21.78 -34.31 44.23
C VAL A 522 21.65 -35.75 44.75
N TYR A 523 22.76 -36.49 44.76
CA TYR A 523 22.78 -37.93 45.08
C TYR A 523 22.87 -38.24 46.59
N SER A 524 22.27 -39.37 46.97
CA SER A 524 22.14 -39.83 48.37
C SER A 524 23.41 -40.41 49.00
N THR A 525 24.35 -40.91 48.18
CA THR A 525 25.73 -41.23 48.59
C THR A 525 26.67 -40.12 48.13
N PRO A 526 27.68 -39.73 48.93
CA PRO A 526 28.64 -38.70 48.54
C PRO A 526 29.56 -39.19 47.41
N LYS A 527 29.12 -38.99 46.17
CA LYS A 527 29.98 -39.00 44.99
C LYS A 527 30.71 -37.67 44.92
N ASP A 528 31.99 -37.67 45.27
CA ASP A 528 33.07 -36.82 44.75
C ASP A 528 32.94 -35.28 44.77
N ILE A 529 31.85 -34.69 45.28
CA ILE A 529 31.72 -33.23 45.41
C ILE A 529 32.43 -32.74 46.67
N THR A 530 33.66 -32.24 46.48
CA THR A 530 34.50 -31.69 47.55
C THR A 530 34.07 -30.26 47.88
N ILE A 531 33.61 -30.03 49.11
CA ILE A 531 33.33 -28.68 49.62
C ILE A 531 34.64 -27.92 49.90
N ILE A 532 34.68 -26.63 49.51
CA ILE A 532 35.81 -25.73 49.78
C ILE A 532 35.73 -25.23 51.23
N ASP A 533 36.60 -25.81 52.06
CA ASP A 533 36.79 -25.55 53.49
C ASP A 533 37.64 -24.28 53.72
N THR A 534 37.11 -23.14 53.29
CA THR A 534 37.68 -21.80 53.50
C THR A 534 36.61 -20.81 53.91
N ALA A 535 37.01 -19.69 54.53
CA ALA A 535 36.13 -18.54 54.72
C ALA A 535 35.76 -17.88 53.37
N SER A 536 34.65 -17.15 53.34
CA SER A 536 34.20 -16.34 52.20
C SER A 536 35.31 -15.38 51.75
N PRO A 537 35.70 -15.34 50.46
CA PRO A 537 36.72 -14.40 50.01
C PRO A 537 36.22 -12.95 50.08
N SER A 538 37.01 -12.07 50.70
CA SER A 538 36.66 -10.67 50.95
C SER A 538 36.41 -9.82 49.68
N LYS A 539 36.77 -10.32 48.49
CA LYS A 539 36.40 -9.72 47.20
C LYS A 539 34.91 -9.80 46.88
N TYR A 540 34.19 -10.82 47.38
CA TYR A 540 32.77 -11.04 47.11
C TYR A 540 31.85 -10.53 48.22
N THR A 541 32.41 -10.19 49.38
CA THR A 541 31.66 -9.72 50.55
C THR A 541 31.54 -8.20 50.57
N PHE A 542 30.37 -7.70 50.95
CA PHE A 542 30.15 -6.29 51.26
C PHE A 542 29.33 -6.11 52.54
N LYS A 543 29.33 -4.89 53.07
CA LYS A 543 28.47 -4.46 54.18
C LYS A 543 27.79 -3.16 53.79
N ILE A 544 26.64 -2.87 54.39
CA ILE A 544 26.11 -1.50 54.40
C ILE A 544 27.09 -0.65 55.22
N ALA A 545 27.43 0.54 54.71
CA ALA A 545 28.47 1.38 55.29
C ALA A 545 28.10 1.89 56.69
N GLU A 546 29.11 2.09 57.55
CA GLU A 546 28.88 2.56 58.91
C GLU A 546 28.16 3.92 58.93
N GLY A 547 27.07 4.00 59.71
CA GLY A 547 26.23 5.19 59.83
C GLY A 547 24.94 5.17 58.98
N VAL A 548 24.81 4.27 58.00
CA VAL A 548 23.53 4.09 57.29
C VAL A 548 22.52 3.37 58.20
N THR A 549 21.35 3.98 58.38
CA THR A 549 20.28 3.50 59.25
C THR A 549 18.90 3.78 58.64
N THR A 550 17.91 3.02 59.11
CA THR A 550 16.47 3.31 58.93
C THR A 550 16.06 4.61 59.61
N ALA A 551 14.86 5.12 59.30
CA ALA A 551 14.31 6.31 59.94
C ALA A 551 14.16 6.20 61.48
N ASP A 552 14.04 4.98 62.02
CA ASP A 552 14.02 4.71 63.47
C ASP A 552 15.39 4.32 64.07
N GLY A 553 16.47 4.47 63.31
CA GLY A 553 17.86 4.33 63.78
C GLY A 553 18.36 2.89 63.85
N LYS A 554 17.64 1.91 63.30
CA LYS A 554 18.14 0.53 63.16
C LYS A 554 19.10 0.41 61.98
N ALA A 555 20.14 -0.41 62.15
CA ALA A 555 21.14 -0.69 61.14
C ALA A 555 21.14 -2.18 60.77
N ASP A 556 21.34 -2.48 59.49
CA ASP A 556 21.62 -3.82 58.98
C ASP A 556 23.08 -4.19 59.26
N LYS A 557 23.36 -4.68 60.47
CA LYS A 557 24.73 -5.00 60.94
C LYS A 557 25.34 -6.27 60.34
N LYS A 558 24.71 -6.83 59.31
CA LYS A 558 25.08 -8.10 58.68
C LYS A 558 26.09 -7.87 57.56
N SER A 559 26.82 -8.92 57.22
CA SER A 559 27.69 -8.94 56.04
C SER A 559 27.01 -9.80 54.97
N TYR A 560 27.20 -9.43 53.71
CA TYR A 560 26.48 -9.99 52.57
C TYR A 560 27.47 -10.48 51.52
N ILE A 561 27.14 -11.58 50.84
CA ILE A 561 27.92 -12.12 49.72
C ILE A 561 27.18 -11.80 48.42
N LEU A 562 27.85 -11.14 47.48
CA LEU A 562 27.38 -10.98 46.12
C LEU A 562 27.59 -12.29 45.35
N LEU A 563 26.51 -13.03 45.15
CA LEU A 563 26.52 -14.26 44.39
C LEU A 563 26.55 -13.96 42.89
N LYS A 564 27.12 -14.89 42.12
CA LYS A 564 26.85 -14.98 40.68
C LYS A 564 25.37 -15.33 40.56
N SER A 565 24.60 -14.49 39.88
CA SER A 565 23.24 -14.87 39.49
C SER A 565 23.29 -16.09 38.58
N VAL A 566 22.24 -16.88 38.64
CA VAL A 566 22.21 -18.24 38.08
C VAL A 566 21.07 -18.41 37.09
N ASN A 567 19.96 -17.67 37.28
CA ASN A 567 18.71 -17.74 36.50
C ASN A 567 17.87 -16.43 36.61
N ALA A 568 18.51 -15.26 36.70
CA ALA A 568 17.80 -13.98 36.84
C ALA A 568 17.29 -13.42 35.51
N LYS A 569 16.17 -12.71 35.60
CA LYS A 569 15.70 -11.76 34.59
C LYS A 569 16.41 -10.43 34.76
N GLU A 570 16.40 -9.63 33.69
CA GLU A 570 17.08 -8.33 33.60
C GLU A 570 16.75 -7.37 34.77
N ASP A 571 15.52 -7.42 35.28
CA ASP A 571 15.01 -6.57 36.38
C ASP A 571 15.01 -7.22 37.77
N ASP A 572 15.39 -8.50 37.91
CA ASP A 572 15.43 -9.15 39.23
C ASP A 572 16.48 -8.49 40.14
N GLY A 573 17.56 -7.95 39.57
CA GLY A 573 18.64 -7.29 40.31
C GLY A 573 19.73 -8.26 40.76
N TYR A 574 20.36 -8.01 41.91
CA TYR A 574 21.57 -8.70 42.33
C TYR A 574 21.28 -9.83 43.31
N PHE A 575 21.81 -11.02 43.02
CA PHE A 575 21.61 -12.21 43.85
C PHE A 575 22.50 -12.15 45.10
N VAL A 576 21.88 -12.13 46.29
CA VAL A 576 22.57 -11.89 47.57
C VAL A 576 22.25 -12.97 48.60
N MET A 577 23.26 -13.30 49.42
CA MET A 577 23.16 -14.22 50.54
C MET A 577 23.79 -13.61 51.80
N LEU A 578 23.29 -13.95 52.99
CA LEU A 578 23.98 -13.64 54.25
C LEU A 578 25.35 -14.34 54.33
N ASP A 579 26.37 -13.63 54.82
CA ASP A 579 27.74 -14.13 55.01
C ASP A 579 27.93 -14.89 56.34
N ASP A 580 29.18 -15.20 56.70
CA ASP A 580 29.55 -15.79 58.01
C ASP A 580 29.09 -14.89 59.17
N GLY A 581 28.18 -15.41 60.01
CA GLY A 581 27.35 -14.62 60.92
C GLY A 581 25.89 -14.41 60.48
N GLY A 582 25.35 -15.30 59.65
CA GLY A 582 23.90 -15.43 59.40
C GLY A 582 23.08 -15.69 60.68
N VAL A 583 21.75 -15.79 60.58
CA VAL A 583 20.88 -15.89 61.77
C VAL A 583 21.07 -17.25 62.43
N ASP A 584 21.48 -17.28 63.70
CA ASP A 584 21.59 -18.55 64.43
C ASP A 584 20.19 -19.14 64.59
N THR A 585 19.99 -20.36 64.07
CA THR A 585 18.68 -21.03 64.10
C THR A 585 18.19 -21.32 65.52
N THR A 586 19.05 -21.26 66.54
CA THR A 586 18.67 -21.37 67.96
C THR A 586 18.16 -20.06 68.56
N GLU A 587 18.40 -18.90 67.94
CA GLU A 587 17.90 -17.61 68.41
C GLU A 587 16.38 -17.46 68.20
N GLU A 588 15.76 -16.66 69.06
CA GLU A 588 14.33 -16.34 68.95
C GLU A 588 14.08 -15.46 67.71
N GLY A 589 13.15 -15.87 66.85
CA GLY A 589 12.84 -15.19 65.59
C GLY A 589 13.48 -15.80 64.33
N SER A 590 14.12 -16.97 64.39
CA SER A 590 14.50 -17.74 63.18
C SER A 590 13.29 -18.45 62.56
N ALA A 591 13.22 -18.55 61.23
CA ALA A 591 12.11 -19.22 60.55
C ALA A 591 12.07 -20.73 60.86
N VAL A 592 13.23 -21.35 61.09
CA VAL A 592 13.34 -22.74 61.60
C VAL A 592 12.70 -22.88 62.98
N ASN A 593 12.93 -21.97 63.92
CA ASN A 593 12.28 -22.02 65.24
C ASN A 593 10.76 -21.80 65.11
N GLU A 594 10.30 -20.87 64.28
CA GLU A 594 8.86 -20.65 64.06
C GLU A 594 8.18 -21.89 63.46
N LEU A 595 8.77 -22.52 62.44
CA LEU A 595 8.24 -23.76 61.86
C LEU A 595 8.26 -24.91 62.88
N LYS A 596 9.34 -25.03 63.68
CA LYS A 596 9.48 -26.05 64.73
C LYS A 596 8.43 -25.95 65.85
N LYS A 597 7.90 -24.75 66.17
CA LYS A 597 6.83 -24.57 67.19
C LYS A 597 5.56 -25.37 66.86
N TYR A 598 5.29 -25.64 65.59
CA TYR A 598 4.11 -26.40 65.15
C TYR A 598 4.34 -27.92 65.12
N TYR A 599 5.61 -28.37 65.11
CA TYR A 599 5.99 -29.78 65.01
C TYR A 599 6.95 -30.24 66.14
N PRO A 600 6.64 -30.02 67.43
CA PRO A 600 7.50 -30.44 68.52
C PRO A 600 7.38 -31.96 68.81
N GLY A 601 8.51 -32.61 69.08
CA GLY A 601 8.55 -33.89 69.80
C GLY A 601 9.31 -35.04 69.13
N THR A 602 9.65 -36.04 69.93
CA THR A 602 10.34 -37.27 69.51
C THR A 602 9.35 -38.24 68.85
N TYR A 603 9.46 -38.44 67.54
CA TYR A 603 8.68 -39.42 66.79
C TYR A 603 9.62 -40.44 66.15
N SER A 604 9.62 -41.67 66.68
CA SER A 604 10.45 -42.76 66.16
C SER A 604 9.85 -44.13 66.48
N GLY A 605 9.60 -44.91 65.44
CA GLY A 605 8.95 -46.22 65.51
C GLY A 605 8.27 -46.54 64.18
N THR A 606 7.89 -47.78 63.96
CA THR A 606 7.16 -48.24 62.76
C THR A 606 5.65 -48.13 62.90
N ASP A 607 5.18 -47.37 63.89
CA ASP A 607 3.77 -47.32 64.28
C ASP A 607 2.99 -46.35 63.39
N ALA A 608 1.76 -46.70 63.01
CA ALA A 608 0.98 -45.93 62.03
C ALA A 608 0.69 -44.50 62.48
N ALA A 609 0.57 -44.26 63.79
CA ALA A 609 0.42 -42.93 64.37
C ALA A 609 1.73 -42.09 64.33
N ILE A 610 2.89 -42.77 64.34
CA ILE A 610 4.21 -42.12 64.15
C ILE A 610 4.40 -41.81 62.67
N ILE A 611 4.01 -42.71 61.77
CA ILE A 611 4.07 -42.51 60.32
C ILE A 611 3.08 -41.42 59.85
N ALA A 612 1.86 -41.36 60.40
CA ALA A 612 0.92 -40.27 60.11
C ALA A 612 1.49 -38.90 60.51
N LYS A 613 2.16 -38.81 61.67
CA LYS A 613 2.92 -37.62 62.05
C LYS A 613 4.11 -37.33 61.13
N ASN A 614 4.66 -38.34 60.44
CA ASN A 614 5.65 -38.12 59.38
C ASN A 614 5.03 -37.51 58.11
N TYR A 615 3.72 -37.67 57.84
CA TYR A 615 3.01 -36.96 56.76
C TYR A 615 2.53 -35.55 57.17
N GLU A 616 2.56 -35.24 58.47
CA GLU A 616 2.41 -33.88 59.00
C GLU A 616 3.72 -33.08 58.95
N MET A 617 4.86 -33.70 58.61
CA MET A 617 6.16 -33.04 58.46
C MET A 617 6.14 -31.90 57.44
N PRO A 618 7.15 -31.00 57.51
CA PRO A 618 7.36 -29.99 56.49
C PRO A 618 7.50 -30.59 55.07
N THR A 619 7.01 -29.90 54.04
CA THR A 619 6.96 -30.45 52.67
C THR A 619 8.22 -30.17 51.86
N ARG A 620 8.45 -31.01 50.84
CA ARG A 620 9.47 -30.85 49.80
C ARG A 620 9.15 -29.72 48.83
N THR A 621 7.87 -29.44 48.60
CA THR A 621 7.43 -28.35 47.75
C THR A 621 7.79 -27.03 48.42
N PHE A 622 8.68 -26.26 47.80
CA PHE A 622 9.10 -24.95 48.28
C PHE A 622 8.03 -23.89 47.97
N ASP A 623 6.82 -24.08 48.49
CA ASP A 623 5.66 -23.24 48.22
C ASP A 623 5.36 -22.29 49.39
N ALA A 624 5.36 -20.99 49.14
CA ALA A 624 5.05 -19.97 50.14
C ALA A 624 3.55 -19.92 50.52
N SER A 625 2.66 -20.52 49.73
CA SER A 625 1.25 -20.73 50.11
C SER A 625 1.08 -21.86 51.13
N ASN A 626 2.03 -22.81 51.13
CA ASN A 626 1.97 -24.02 51.91
C ASN A 626 2.58 -23.82 53.31
N LYS A 627 1.73 -23.82 54.35
CA LYS A 627 2.15 -23.64 55.76
C LYS A 627 3.06 -24.75 56.31
N LYS A 628 3.16 -25.89 55.62
CA LYS A 628 4.16 -26.93 55.91
C LYS A 628 5.51 -26.66 55.21
N SER A 629 5.63 -25.65 54.37
CA SER A 629 6.91 -25.27 53.76
C SER A 629 7.67 -24.27 54.63
N ILE A 630 9.00 -24.36 54.66
CA ILE A 630 9.87 -23.33 55.26
C ILE A 630 9.77 -21.99 54.50
N ALA A 631 9.41 -22.04 53.20
CA ALA A 631 9.15 -20.86 52.38
C ALA A 631 8.12 -19.92 53.02
N TYR A 632 7.06 -20.47 53.63
CA TYR A 632 6.00 -19.68 54.28
C TYR A 632 6.51 -18.85 55.48
N TYR A 633 7.50 -19.33 56.24
CA TYR A 633 7.99 -18.64 57.45
C TYR A 633 9.06 -17.59 57.14
N LEU A 634 9.97 -17.88 56.19
CA LEU A 634 10.95 -16.90 55.70
C LEU A 634 10.28 -15.64 55.13
N ASN A 635 9.13 -15.81 54.48
CA ASN A 635 8.41 -14.74 53.80
C ASN A 635 7.41 -13.97 54.68
N ARG A 636 7.48 -14.14 56.01
CA ARG A 636 6.69 -13.33 56.95
C ARG A 636 7.28 -11.93 57.09
N ASP A 637 6.40 -10.93 57.07
CA ASP A 637 6.76 -9.52 57.21
C ASP A 637 7.47 -9.22 58.54
N GLU A 638 7.04 -9.85 59.63
CA GLU A 638 7.69 -9.76 60.95
C GLU A 638 9.16 -10.23 60.92
N TYR A 639 9.43 -11.32 60.19
CA TYR A 639 10.78 -11.86 60.02
C TYR A 639 11.64 -10.89 59.21
N MET A 640 11.15 -10.42 58.05
CA MET A 640 11.91 -9.52 57.19
C MET A 640 12.25 -8.19 57.89
N LYS A 641 11.30 -7.60 58.63
CA LYS A 641 11.53 -6.37 59.43
C LYS A 641 12.57 -6.53 60.53
N ALA A 642 12.58 -7.67 61.20
CA ALA A 642 13.55 -7.96 62.26
C ALA A 642 14.95 -8.23 61.69
N GLN A 643 15.03 -8.91 60.55
CA GLN A 643 16.28 -9.45 60.01
C GLN A 643 16.97 -8.55 58.98
N PHE A 644 16.24 -7.66 58.31
CA PHE A 644 16.75 -6.77 57.25
C PHE A 644 16.10 -5.37 57.30
N PRO A 645 16.07 -4.66 58.44
CA PRO A 645 15.33 -3.40 58.59
C PRO A 645 15.63 -2.34 57.52
N VAL A 646 16.89 -2.11 57.12
CA VAL A 646 17.23 -1.10 56.08
C VAL A 646 16.77 -1.58 54.69
N MET A 647 16.99 -2.84 54.35
CA MET A 647 16.53 -3.40 53.08
C MET A 647 15.00 -3.52 52.97
N HIS A 648 14.30 -3.73 54.09
CA HIS A 648 12.84 -3.82 54.16
C HIS A 648 12.19 -2.43 54.09
N GLU A 649 12.64 -1.45 54.89
CA GLU A 649 12.10 -0.08 54.86
C GLU A 649 12.30 0.58 53.48
N GLY A 650 13.46 0.35 52.85
CA GLY A 650 13.73 0.80 51.49
C GLY A 650 13.06 0.00 50.38
N GLY A 651 12.35 -1.10 50.70
CA GLY A 651 11.66 -1.93 49.71
C GLY A 651 12.57 -2.66 48.72
N TYR A 652 13.85 -2.85 49.05
CA TYR A 652 14.87 -3.34 48.12
C TYR A 652 14.83 -4.87 47.90
N ILE A 653 13.98 -5.61 48.62
CA ILE A 653 13.78 -7.06 48.47
C ILE A 653 12.42 -7.33 47.81
N LYS A 654 12.46 -7.91 46.60
CA LYS A 654 11.29 -8.12 45.73
C LYS A 654 10.82 -9.58 45.69
N ASP A 655 9.57 -9.80 45.27
CA ASP A 655 9.06 -11.14 44.94
C ASP A 655 9.77 -11.67 43.69
N HIS A 656 10.24 -12.90 43.76
CA HIS A 656 10.97 -13.59 42.70
C HIS A 656 10.38 -14.98 42.46
N THR A 657 10.61 -15.52 41.26
CA THR A 657 10.18 -16.88 40.88
C THR A 657 11.30 -17.87 41.16
N TRP A 658 11.24 -18.51 42.32
CA TRP A 658 12.21 -19.49 42.77
C TRP A 658 12.02 -20.82 42.07
N TYR A 659 12.92 -21.08 41.13
CA TYR A 659 13.08 -22.38 40.50
C TYR A 659 13.61 -23.38 41.53
N THR A 660 12.90 -24.49 41.71
CA THR A 660 13.31 -25.57 42.60
C THR A 660 13.71 -26.77 41.76
N GLU A 661 14.85 -27.39 42.06
CA GLU A 661 15.23 -28.63 41.36
C GLU A 661 14.23 -29.75 41.66
N ALA A 662 14.06 -30.66 40.70
CA ALA A 662 13.33 -31.92 40.88
C ALA A 662 13.77 -32.70 42.14
N GLY A 663 15.04 -32.56 42.54
CA GLY A 663 15.66 -33.41 43.56
C GLY A 663 15.81 -34.85 43.09
N ILE A 664 16.40 -35.73 43.91
CA ILE A 664 16.44 -37.16 43.61
C ILE A 664 15.42 -37.90 44.48
N LEU A 665 14.22 -38.07 43.94
CA LEU A 665 13.33 -39.17 44.28
C LEU A 665 13.40 -40.26 43.21
N GLU A 666 12.99 -41.47 43.57
CA GLU A 666 12.83 -42.60 42.66
C GLU A 666 11.66 -42.41 41.66
N SER A 667 10.98 -41.25 41.65
CA SER A 667 9.69 -41.03 40.95
C SER A 667 9.57 -39.75 40.09
N GLY A 668 10.65 -39.01 39.82
CA GLY A 668 10.73 -38.09 38.67
C GLY A 668 9.79 -36.86 38.64
N GLU A 669 9.81 -36.03 39.68
CA GLU A 669 9.18 -34.70 39.66
C GLU A 669 9.86 -33.79 38.61
N VAL A 670 9.12 -32.87 37.97
CA VAL A 670 9.67 -31.79 37.13
C VAL A 670 10.00 -30.57 37.98
N ALA A 671 10.97 -29.75 37.54
CA ALA A 671 11.20 -28.45 38.18
C ALA A 671 9.93 -27.57 38.09
N TYR A 672 9.59 -26.95 39.20
CA TYR A 672 8.39 -26.10 39.33
C TYR A 672 8.75 -24.74 39.91
N ALA A 673 7.86 -23.78 39.65
CA ALA A 673 8.05 -22.37 39.96
C ALA A 673 7.27 -22.04 41.21
N SER A 674 7.92 -21.44 42.19
CA SER A 674 7.27 -20.90 43.36
C SER A 674 7.59 -19.43 43.51
N LYS A 675 6.60 -18.59 43.83
CA LYS A 675 6.80 -17.15 43.99
C LYS A 675 6.94 -16.79 45.46
N SER A 676 8.05 -16.13 45.82
CA SER A 676 8.30 -15.59 47.16
C SER A 676 9.41 -14.54 47.15
N LYS A 677 9.60 -13.77 48.23
CA LYS A 677 10.65 -12.73 48.35
C LYS A 677 12.00 -13.28 48.80
N LEU A 678 11.97 -14.00 49.91
CA LEU A 678 13.10 -14.77 50.41
C LEU A 678 12.98 -16.21 49.95
N ALA A 679 14.11 -16.84 49.69
CA ALA A 679 14.21 -18.29 49.59
C ALA A 679 15.42 -18.81 50.36
N LEU A 680 15.63 -20.12 50.29
CA LEU A 680 16.90 -20.74 50.62
C LEU A 680 17.67 -20.98 49.32
N ILE A 681 19.00 -20.94 49.38
CA ILE A 681 19.83 -21.26 48.21
C ILE A 681 19.51 -22.68 47.72
N SER A 682 19.54 -22.91 46.42
CA SER A 682 19.49 -24.25 45.85
C SER A 682 20.90 -24.89 45.83
N VAL A 683 20.99 -26.21 45.68
CA VAL A 683 22.30 -26.88 45.54
C VAL A 683 22.96 -26.47 44.23
N THR A 684 22.18 -26.28 43.15
CA THR A 684 22.67 -25.74 41.87
C THR A 684 23.33 -24.37 42.07
N GLU A 685 22.65 -23.43 42.69
CA GLU A 685 23.18 -22.08 42.94
C GLU A 685 24.40 -22.10 43.86
N TYR A 686 24.41 -22.97 44.88
CA TYR A 686 25.56 -23.12 45.75
C TYR A 686 26.78 -23.65 44.97
N LEU A 687 26.62 -24.65 44.10
CA LEU A 687 27.74 -25.20 43.32
C LEU A 687 28.36 -24.14 42.39
N GLN A 688 27.53 -23.30 41.77
CA GLN A 688 27.98 -22.14 40.96
C GLN A 688 28.66 -21.04 41.79
N ASN A 689 28.44 -21.04 43.11
CA ASN A 689 28.92 -20.01 44.03
C ASN A 689 29.83 -20.54 45.15
N VAL A 690 30.35 -21.76 45.04
CA VAL A 690 31.12 -22.41 46.11
C VAL A 690 32.39 -21.62 46.46
N GLU A 691 33.03 -21.00 45.47
CA GLU A 691 34.16 -20.10 45.64
C GLU A 691 33.80 -18.73 46.23
N ARG A 692 32.52 -18.34 46.24
CA ARG A 692 32.03 -17.09 46.82
C ARG A 692 31.54 -17.27 48.26
N ILE A 693 30.90 -18.40 48.56
CA ILE A 693 30.13 -18.63 49.78
C ILE A 693 30.97 -19.12 50.97
N GLY A 694 32.02 -19.93 50.72
CA GLY A 694 32.84 -20.55 51.79
C GLY A 694 32.07 -21.52 52.71
N THR A 695 32.79 -22.21 53.61
CA THR A 695 32.19 -23.09 54.65
C THR A 695 32.86 -23.03 56.03
N VAL A 696 33.40 -21.84 56.37
CA VAL A 696 33.98 -21.45 57.69
C VAL A 696 35.36 -22.06 57.99
N GLY A 697 36.34 -21.17 58.18
CA GLY A 697 37.63 -21.52 58.77
C GLY A 697 37.55 -21.55 60.31
N ALA A 698 38.26 -22.49 60.95
CA ALA A 698 38.15 -22.75 62.39
C ALA A 698 38.70 -21.60 63.29
N SER A 699 37.87 -20.60 63.62
CA SER A 699 38.23 -19.46 64.50
C SER A 699 37.36 -19.29 65.76
N ARG A 700 37.24 -20.38 66.53
CA ARG A 700 37.10 -20.35 68.01
C ARG A 700 35.89 -19.62 68.61
N LYS A 701 34.75 -20.32 68.66
CA LYS A 701 34.24 -20.99 69.88
C LYS A 701 33.06 -21.87 69.49
N TRP A 702 33.25 -23.20 69.57
CA TRP A 702 32.32 -24.24 69.08
C TRP A 702 32.23 -24.30 67.54
N SER A 703 32.46 -25.46 66.93
CA SER A 703 32.90 -25.54 65.53
C SER A 703 32.28 -26.68 64.73
N VAL A 704 31.07 -26.44 64.21
CA VAL A 704 30.55 -26.90 62.90
C VAL A 704 29.52 -25.86 62.47
N THR A 705 29.51 -25.38 61.22
CA THR A 705 28.54 -24.36 60.76
C THR A 705 27.77 -24.88 59.56
N ASN A 706 26.48 -25.18 59.74
CA ASN A 706 25.65 -25.86 58.73
C ASN A 706 24.41 -25.03 58.37
N PHE A 707 23.92 -25.14 57.12
CA PHE A 707 22.70 -24.47 56.67
C PHE A 707 21.90 -25.30 55.64
N GLN A 708 20.62 -24.95 55.49
CA GLN A 708 19.63 -25.62 54.61
C GLN A 708 19.53 -24.99 53.22
N THR A 709 19.14 -25.81 52.23
CA THR A 709 18.78 -25.39 50.86
C THR A 709 17.27 -25.41 50.63
N ARG A 710 16.81 -24.91 49.47
CA ARG A 710 15.43 -25.18 48.98
C ARG A 710 15.31 -26.48 48.17
N THR A 711 16.43 -27.09 47.82
CA THR A 711 16.48 -28.34 47.04
C THR A 711 15.89 -29.49 47.84
N PRO A 712 14.87 -30.21 47.33
CA PRO A 712 14.23 -31.32 48.03
C PRO A 712 15.23 -32.38 48.52
N HIS A 713 15.04 -32.86 49.75
CA HIS A 713 15.83 -33.95 50.33
C HIS A 713 15.42 -35.28 49.70
N PRO A 714 16.33 -36.19 49.32
CA PRO A 714 15.97 -37.42 48.61
C PRO A 714 15.01 -38.36 49.34
N THR A 715 15.08 -38.53 50.67
CA THR A 715 14.26 -39.51 51.44
C THR A 715 13.74 -39.00 52.80
N VAL A 716 12.46 -38.58 52.87
CA VAL A 716 11.84 -38.07 54.12
C VAL A 716 11.34 -39.15 55.10
N ALA A 717 11.18 -40.40 54.66
CA ALA A 717 10.38 -41.41 55.39
C ALA A 717 11.00 -41.97 56.69
N THR A 718 12.30 -41.78 56.96
CA THR A 718 13.04 -42.47 58.04
C THR A 718 13.56 -41.57 59.17
N ALA A 719 13.14 -40.31 59.18
CA ALA A 719 13.62 -39.26 60.10
C ALA A 719 13.28 -39.53 61.58
N LYS A 720 14.29 -39.83 62.43
CA LYS A 720 14.14 -39.99 63.89
C LYS A 720 14.35 -38.66 64.64
N HIS A 721 13.28 -38.01 65.08
CA HIS A 721 13.35 -36.77 65.86
C HIS A 721 13.66 -37.05 67.35
N THR A 722 14.39 -36.14 68.03
CA THR A 722 14.65 -36.14 69.49
C THR A 722 14.36 -34.75 70.06
N SER A 723 14.37 -34.54 71.38
CA SER A 723 14.15 -33.18 71.96
C SER A 723 15.16 -32.12 71.47
N SER A 724 16.31 -32.56 70.94
CA SER A 724 17.43 -31.69 70.54
C SER A 724 17.67 -31.62 69.03
N THR A 725 16.79 -32.20 68.20
CA THR A 725 16.90 -32.19 66.72
C THR A 725 15.69 -31.50 66.05
N TYR A 726 15.69 -31.47 64.71
CA TYR A 726 14.65 -30.95 63.83
C TYR A 726 14.60 -31.78 62.52
N THR A 727 13.42 -32.03 61.98
CA THR A 727 13.22 -32.80 60.74
C THR A 727 13.18 -31.89 59.52
N VAL A 728 13.82 -32.32 58.42
CA VAL A 728 14.09 -31.44 57.27
C VAL A 728 13.74 -32.12 55.93
N PRO A 729 12.89 -31.50 55.07
CA PRO A 729 12.51 -32.03 53.77
C PRO A 729 13.41 -31.54 52.62
N ALA A 730 14.52 -30.88 52.96
CA ALA A 730 15.46 -30.25 52.03
C ALA A 730 16.91 -30.67 52.32
N THR A 731 17.81 -30.48 51.35
CA THR A 731 19.22 -30.86 51.46
C THR A 731 20.01 -29.89 52.36
N TRP A 732 20.98 -30.39 53.13
CA TRP A 732 21.82 -29.60 54.04
C TRP A 732 23.30 -29.64 53.65
N LEU A 733 24.00 -28.54 53.94
CA LEU A 733 25.44 -28.40 53.79
C LEU A 733 26.10 -28.47 55.17
N VAL A 734 27.08 -29.35 55.34
CA VAL A 734 27.70 -29.67 56.63
C VAL A 734 29.22 -29.61 56.57
N SER A 735 29.86 -28.85 57.48
CA SER A 735 31.31 -28.64 57.41
C SER A 735 32.16 -29.79 57.98
N SER A 736 31.63 -30.61 58.91
CA SER A 736 32.32 -31.78 59.45
C SER A 736 32.33 -32.97 58.47
N GLY A 737 33.16 -32.89 57.43
CA GLY A 737 33.32 -33.94 56.42
C GLY A 737 33.26 -33.49 54.95
N LYS A 738 33.32 -32.17 54.69
CA LYS A 738 33.44 -31.56 53.35
C LYS A 738 32.48 -32.10 52.27
N SER A 739 31.25 -32.43 52.64
CA SER A 739 30.26 -33.07 51.77
C SER A 739 28.85 -32.56 52.03
N PHE A 740 28.01 -32.54 50.99
CA PHE A 740 26.57 -32.39 51.17
C PHE A 740 26.04 -33.54 52.00
N GLN A 741 25.16 -33.24 52.95
CA GLN A 741 24.51 -34.26 53.75
C GLN A 741 23.00 -34.17 53.57
N ALA A 742 22.50 -35.09 52.75
CA ALA A 742 21.11 -35.45 52.71
C ALA A 742 20.71 -36.17 54.01
N GLN A 743 20.64 -35.45 55.13
CA GLN A 743 20.03 -35.93 56.37
C GLN A 743 18.57 -35.48 56.45
N GLY A 744 17.66 -36.38 56.81
CA GLY A 744 16.26 -36.02 57.11
C GLY A 744 16.05 -35.45 58.51
N VAL A 745 17.09 -35.45 59.36
CA VAL A 745 17.08 -34.90 60.73
C VAL A 745 18.41 -34.23 61.01
N VAL A 746 18.39 -33.00 61.51
CA VAL A 746 19.58 -32.20 61.83
C VAL A 746 19.51 -31.71 63.29
N TYR A 747 20.66 -31.58 63.95
CA TYR A 747 20.78 -30.89 65.23
C TYR A 747 20.81 -29.39 65.00
N ILE A 748 19.86 -28.63 65.56
CA ILE A 748 19.77 -27.17 65.35
C ILE A 748 20.86 -26.37 66.09
N TRP A 749 21.61 -27.02 66.98
CA TRP A 749 22.73 -26.39 67.67
C TRP A 749 23.86 -26.15 66.68
N GLN A 750 24.30 -24.89 66.54
CA GLN A 750 25.34 -24.47 65.59
C GLN A 750 24.90 -24.51 64.10
N THR A 751 23.60 -24.28 63.83
CA THR A 751 23.12 -24.12 62.45
C THR A 751 22.66 -22.70 62.15
N LEU A 752 22.91 -22.23 60.93
CA LEU A 752 22.57 -20.88 60.47
C LEU A 752 21.44 -20.90 59.43
N GLU A 753 20.56 -19.93 59.54
CA GLU A 753 19.61 -19.57 58.50
C GLU A 753 20.27 -18.51 57.61
N ARG A 754 20.50 -18.88 56.35
CA ARG A 754 21.09 -18.01 55.32
C ARG A 754 20.10 -17.87 54.16
N PRO A 755 19.08 -17.00 54.29
CA PRO A 755 18.20 -16.71 53.17
C PRO A 755 19.00 -16.16 51.99
N VAL A 756 18.53 -16.48 50.80
CA VAL A 756 18.91 -15.80 49.56
C VAL A 756 17.75 -14.96 49.09
N PHE A 757 18.08 -13.86 48.43
CA PHE A 757 17.12 -12.94 47.85
C PHE A 757 17.76 -12.16 46.72
N TYR A 758 16.89 -11.56 45.90
CA TYR A 758 17.29 -10.61 44.89
C TYR A 758 17.16 -9.19 45.45
N LEU A 759 18.25 -8.45 45.35
CA LEU A 759 18.41 -7.09 45.85
C LEU A 759 18.32 -6.11 44.68
N ASP A 760 17.34 -5.20 44.75
CA ASP A 760 17.03 -4.27 43.67
C ASP A 760 18.24 -3.41 43.24
N LYS A 761 18.41 -3.15 41.94
CA LYS A 761 19.54 -2.36 41.40
C LYS A 761 19.64 -0.96 42.03
N SER A 762 18.52 -0.36 42.43
CA SER A 762 18.51 0.96 43.09
C SER A 762 19.08 0.93 44.51
N PHE A 763 19.22 -0.23 45.15
CA PHE A 763 19.92 -0.35 46.44
C PHE A 763 21.32 0.25 46.34
N PHE A 764 22.12 -0.19 45.37
CA PHE A 764 23.48 0.31 45.15
C PHE A 764 23.54 1.75 44.66
N LYS A 765 22.40 2.35 44.26
CA LYS A 765 22.27 3.78 43.91
C LYS A 765 21.89 4.68 45.09
N ASN A 766 21.36 4.10 46.18
CA ASN A 766 20.80 4.84 47.31
C ASN A 766 21.45 4.48 48.66
N VAL A 767 22.12 3.33 48.77
CA VAL A 767 22.74 2.81 50.00
C VAL A 767 24.25 2.67 49.79
N LYS A 768 25.06 3.47 50.49
CA LYS A 768 26.53 3.33 50.44
C LYS A 768 26.92 1.99 51.06
N ILE A 769 27.77 1.24 50.35
CA ILE A 769 28.36 -0.02 50.83
C ILE A 769 29.87 0.10 51.05
N GLU A 770 30.40 -0.78 51.91
CA GLU A 770 31.82 -1.02 52.14
C GLU A 770 32.24 -2.36 51.56
N ALA A 771 33.37 -2.40 50.86
CA ALA A 771 33.90 -3.61 50.23
C ALA A 771 35.44 -3.76 50.37
N GLY A 772 35.90 -4.98 50.09
CA GLY A 772 37.31 -5.35 50.06
C GLY A 772 38.10 -4.71 48.90
N ALA A 773 39.40 -4.96 48.86
CA ALA A 773 40.23 -4.55 47.72
C ALA A 773 39.93 -5.43 46.50
N ASN A 774 39.86 -4.84 45.31
CA ASN A 774 39.47 -5.51 44.05
C ASN A 774 38.18 -6.33 44.19
N SER A 775 37.09 -5.67 44.60
CA SER A 775 35.83 -6.33 44.91
C SER A 775 34.97 -6.53 43.67
N ALA A 776 34.28 -7.67 43.57
CA ALA A 776 33.28 -7.91 42.52
C ALA A 776 32.07 -6.96 42.59
N VAL A 777 31.86 -6.28 43.73
CA VAL A 777 30.84 -5.22 43.86
C VAL A 777 31.27 -3.93 43.14
N ALA A 778 32.55 -3.79 42.78
CA ALA A 778 33.03 -2.68 41.96
C ALA A 778 32.41 -2.71 40.55
N ASP A 779 32.31 -3.88 39.93
CA ASP A 779 31.79 -4.02 38.58
C ASP A 779 30.28 -3.77 38.53
N VAL A 780 29.55 -4.15 39.59
CA VAL A 780 28.14 -3.77 39.82
C VAL A 780 27.97 -2.25 39.84
N LEU A 781 28.86 -1.51 40.53
CA LEU A 781 28.78 -0.05 40.55
C LEU A 781 29.08 0.56 39.17
N LYS A 782 30.10 0.06 38.45
CA LYS A 782 30.46 0.53 37.09
C LYS A 782 29.32 0.36 36.08
N GLU A 783 28.59 -0.74 36.17
CA GLU A 783 27.46 -1.11 35.29
C GLU A 783 26.28 -0.12 35.42
N ILE A 784 25.96 0.29 36.65
CA ILE A 784 24.69 0.98 36.95
C ILE A 784 24.83 2.45 37.31
N MET A 785 26.06 2.93 37.53
CA MET A 785 26.32 4.28 38.04
C MET A 785 27.54 4.93 37.37
N PRO A 786 27.39 6.12 36.78
CA PRO A 786 28.53 6.90 36.32
C PRO A 786 29.49 7.23 37.47
N TYR A 787 30.79 7.25 37.19
CA TYR A 787 31.84 7.53 38.18
C TYR A 787 31.60 8.82 38.98
N GLU A 788 31.09 9.87 38.33
CA GLU A 788 30.74 11.13 39.00
C GLU A 788 29.62 11.00 40.04
N ASP A 789 28.67 10.08 39.85
CA ASP A 789 27.54 9.89 40.76
C ASP A 789 27.97 9.08 41.99
N MET A 790 28.94 8.16 41.85
CA MET A 790 29.57 7.48 43.00
C MET A 790 30.21 8.49 43.97
N LEU A 791 30.91 9.49 43.44
CA LEU A 791 31.51 10.55 44.24
C LEU A 791 30.45 11.39 44.97
N LYS A 792 29.30 11.69 44.33
CA LYS A 792 28.17 12.41 44.94
C LYS A 792 27.51 11.60 46.06
N MET A 793 27.50 10.27 45.94
CA MET A 793 27.00 9.32 46.94
C MET A 793 27.93 9.17 48.17
N GLY A 794 29.07 9.86 48.19
CA GLY A 794 29.98 9.89 49.33
C GLY A 794 31.07 8.81 49.29
N TYR A 795 31.34 8.22 48.12
CA TYR A 795 32.57 7.46 47.90
C TYR A 795 33.75 8.40 47.67
N THR A 796 34.88 8.11 48.31
CA THR A 796 36.17 8.77 48.08
C THR A 796 36.92 8.09 46.93
N LYS A 797 37.83 8.81 46.27
CA LYS A 797 38.70 8.24 45.22
C LYS A 797 39.49 7.02 45.72
N ASP A 798 39.95 7.05 46.97
CA ASP A 798 40.72 5.95 47.56
C ASP A 798 39.85 4.71 47.80
N GLU A 799 38.59 4.87 48.22
CA GLU A 799 37.63 3.76 48.32
C GLU A 799 37.35 3.13 46.94
N LEU A 800 37.08 3.95 45.92
CA LEU A 800 36.83 3.49 44.55
C LEU A 800 38.05 2.80 43.93
N THR A 801 39.24 3.40 44.09
CA THR A 801 40.52 2.84 43.61
C THR A 801 40.83 1.52 44.32
N LYS A 802 40.63 1.45 45.65
CA LYS A 802 40.75 0.20 46.42
C LYS A 802 39.81 -0.87 45.90
N MET A 803 38.56 -0.52 45.59
CA MET A 803 37.57 -1.46 45.05
C MET A 803 37.90 -1.93 43.62
N GLY A 804 38.67 -1.16 42.83
CA GLY A 804 39.04 -1.50 41.45
C GLY A 804 38.29 -0.69 40.38
N ILE A 805 37.88 0.54 40.71
CA ILE A 805 37.21 1.49 39.81
C ILE A 805 38.20 2.61 39.43
N SER A 806 38.33 2.86 38.12
CA SER A 806 39.26 3.85 37.54
C SER A 806 38.66 5.25 37.54
N GLU A 807 39.51 6.29 37.49
CA GLU A 807 39.06 7.68 37.26
C GLU A 807 39.02 8.09 35.77
N ASN A 808 39.36 7.17 34.86
CA ASN A 808 39.11 7.30 33.42
C ASN A 808 37.76 6.65 33.09
N TYR A 809 36.89 7.34 32.34
CA TYR A 809 35.52 6.90 32.04
C TYR A 809 34.95 7.60 30.78
N PRO A 810 33.89 7.05 30.15
CA PRO A 810 33.25 7.61 28.97
C PRO A 810 32.23 8.71 29.28
N THR A 811 31.94 9.52 28.26
CA THR A 811 30.87 10.54 28.24
C THR A 811 30.25 10.61 26.84
N GLY A 812 29.01 11.09 26.73
CA GLY A 812 28.33 11.29 25.45
C GLY A 812 27.67 12.66 25.36
N LYS A 813 27.47 13.17 24.14
CA LYS A 813 26.77 14.45 23.88
C LYS A 813 26.11 14.44 22.50
N ASN A 814 25.37 15.50 22.18
CA ASN A 814 24.84 15.79 20.84
C ASN A 814 23.97 14.68 20.22
N ALA A 815 23.18 13.97 21.04
CA ALA A 815 22.23 12.97 20.55
C ALA A 815 21.18 13.60 19.60
N VAL A 816 20.90 12.93 18.48
CA VAL A 816 19.89 13.31 17.48
C VAL A 816 19.15 12.09 16.92
N ILE A 817 17.92 12.28 16.44
CA ILE A 817 17.18 11.29 15.63
C ILE A 817 17.25 11.71 14.16
N LYS A 818 17.52 10.75 13.27
CA LYS A 818 17.58 10.89 11.81
C LYS A 818 16.56 9.97 11.13
N GLY A 819 16.17 10.30 9.89
CA GLY A 819 15.11 9.63 9.14
C GLY A 819 13.86 10.50 8.96
N HIS A 820 12.87 10.02 8.21
CA HIS A 820 11.59 10.69 8.03
C HIS A 820 10.61 10.18 9.10
N LEU A 821 9.88 11.11 9.73
CA LEU A 821 8.90 10.81 10.77
C LEU A 821 7.51 10.56 10.15
N ALA A 822 7.36 9.48 9.39
CA ALA A 822 6.09 9.01 8.84
C ALA A 822 5.90 7.51 9.07
N SER A 823 4.64 7.06 9.15
CA SER A 823 4.32 5.64 9.27
C SER A 823 4.85 4.84 8.08
N GLY A 824 5.55 3.74 8.38
CA GLY A 824 6.25 2.87 7.43
C GLY A 824 7.76 3.13 7.32
N ASP A 825 8.25 4.29 7.79
CA ASP A 825 9.67 4.67 7.61
C ASP A 825 10.58 4.20 8.74
N VAL A 826 11.88 4.07 8.42
CA VAL A 826 12.94 3.77 9.38
C VAL A 826 13.62 5.05 9.87
N VAL A 827 13.71 5.21 11.19
CA VAL A 827 14.48 6.24 11.88
C VAL A 827 15.66 5.63 12.64
N TYR A 828 16.68 6.43 12.95
CA TYR A 828 17.87 5.97 13.67
C TYR A 828 18.49 7.06 14.54
N ALA A 829 19.18 6.65 15.60
CA ALA A 829 19.85 7.51 16.56
C ALA A 829 21.31 7.77 16.16
N ASP A 830 21.85 8.93 16.51
CA ASP A 830 23.26 9.30 16.31
C ASP A 830 23.73 10.25 17.42
N TYR A 831 25.02 10.21 17.81
CA TYR A 831 25.58 11.02 18.91
C TYR A 831 27.12 11.09 18.88
N ASP A 832 27.70 12.03 19.63
CA ASP A 832 29.17 12.14 19.81
C ASP A 832 29.64 11.34 21.04
N PHE A 833 30.41 10.26 20.84
CA PHE A 833 31.15 9.57 21.91
C PHE A 833 32.42 10.33 22.34
N LEU A 834 32.72 10.32 23.64
CA LEU A 834 33.89 10.97 24.25
C LEU A 834 34.44 10.13 25.42
N HIS A 835 35.73 10.30 25.74
CA HIS A 835 36.36 9.58 26.85
C HIS A 835 37.42 10.45 27.56
N THR A 836 37.55 10.33 28.89
CA THR A 836 38.48 11.18 29.67
C THR A 836 39.94 10.72 29.61
N GLY A 837 40.18 9.42 29.45
CA GLY A 837 41.51 8.84 29.17
C GLY A 837 41.83 8.79 27.66
N ALA A 838 43.08 9.06 27.29
CA ALA A 838 43.48 9.25 25.89
C ALA A 838 43.33 8.01 24.96
N ASP A 839 43.39 6.80 25.51
CA ASP A 839 43.33 5.54 24.74
C ASP A 839 41.94 4.88 24.75
N GLY A 840 40.97 5.48 25.44
CA GLY A 840 39.63 4.90 25.61
C GLY A 840 38.80 4.92 24.34
N LYS A 841 37.94 3.90 24.19
CA LYS A 841 37.13 3.64 23.00
C LYS A 841 35.70 3.30 23.39
N GLU A 842 34.78 3.51 22.47
CA GLU A 842 33.39 3.11 22.62
C GLU A 842 33.26 1.58 22.71
N GLY A 843 32.44 1.14 23.66
CA GLY A 843 32.04 -0.24 23.88
C GLY A 843 30.59 -0.50 23.46
N ALA A 844 29.86 -1.28 24.25
CA ALA A 844 28.47 -1.63 23.96
C ALA A 844 27.49 -0.54 24.43
N THR A 845 27.22 0.44 23.57
CA THR A 845 26.21 1.49 23.79
C THR A 845 24.79 0.91 23.75
N GLN A 846 23.93 1.34 24.67
CA GLN A 846 22.54 0.88 24.81
C GLN A 846 21.54 1.95 24.33
N TYR A 847 20.43 1.51 23.73
CA TYR A 847 19.36 2.39 23.21
C TYR A 847 17.98 1.98 23.74
N GLN A 848 17.06 2.95 23.87
CA GLN A 848 15.64 2.70 24.10
C GLN A 848 14.78 3.79 23.47
N TRP A 849 13.78 3.41 22.68
CA TRP A 849 12.84 4.34 22.03
C TRP A 849 11.54 4.53 22.83
N TYR A 850 10.92 5.70 22.67
CA TYR A 850 9.74 6.16 23.40
C TYR A 850 8.79 6.95 22.48
N ILE A 851 7.50 6.95 22.81
CA ILE A 851 6.43 7.72 22.14
C ILE A 851 5.75 8.69 23.12
N SER A 852 5.17 9.78 22.61
CA SER A 852 4.37 10.71 23.41
C SER A 852 3.16 11.27 22.65
N ASN A 853 2.00 11.23 23.29
CA ASN A 853 0.80 11.96 22.84
C ASN A 853 0.80 13.45 23.24
N GLY A 854 1.70 13.85 24.15
CA GLY A 854 1.70 15.14 24.85
C GLY A 854 1.77 14.99 26.37
N ASP A 855 1.30 13.86 26.92
CA ASP A 855 1.24 13.56 28.36
C ASP A 855 2.45 12.74 28.85
N GLY A 856 3.67 13.20 28.51
CA GLY A 856 4.92 12.50 28.84
C GLY A 856 5.30 11.39 27.85
N PHE A 857 6.41 10.71 28.10
CA PHE A 857 6.97 9.67 27.21
C PHE A 857 6.71 8.26 27.75
N GLU A 858 6.09 7.43 26.92
CA GLU A 858 5.84 6.00 27.14
C GLU A 858 6.88 5.17 26.38
N LYS A 859 7.33 4.06 26.97
CA LYS A 859 8.33 3.16 26.38
C LYS A 859 7.73 2.44 25.17
N ILE A 860 8.47 2.34 24.06
CA ILE A 860 8.14 1.40 22.99
C ILE A 860 8.80 0.05 23.32
N ASP A 861 8.00 -0.97 23.62
CA ASP A 861 8.53 -2.28 23.99
C ASP A 861 9.29 -2.95 22.83
N GLY A 862 10.42 -3.56 23.14
CA GLY A 862 11.33 -4.19 22.17
C GLY A 862 12.17 -3.23 21.32
N ALA A 863 11.90 -1.93 21.33
CA ALA A 863 12.65 -0.93 20.56
C ALA A 863 13.95 -0.53 21.27
N THR A 864 14.96 -1.40 21.23
CA THR A 864 16.28 -1.21 21.87
C THR A 864 17.46 -1.13 20.88
N GLY A 865 17.17 -1.07 19.58
CA GLY A 865 18.18 -0.90 18.54
C GLY A 865 18.58 0.55 18.30
N GLU A 866 19.71 0.76 17.62
CA GLU A 866 20.11 2.06 17.06
C GLU A 866 19.07 2.59 16.05
N THR A 867 18.25 1.71 15.46
CA THR A 867 17.19 2.02 14.49
C THR A 867 15.81 1.57 14.99
N TYR A 868 14.75 2.23 14.52
CA TYR A 868 13.35 1.90 14.79
C TYR A 868 12.48 2.13 13.54
N VAL A 869 11.46 1.30 13.33
CA VAL A 869 10.50 1.43 12.21
C VAL A 869 9.19 1.99 12.75
N LEU A 870 8.74 3.10 12.20
CA LEU A 870 7.52 3.80 12.62
C LEU A 870 6.28 3.07 12.07
N THR A 871 5.23 2.98 12.89
CA THR A 871 3.95 2.35 12.51
C THR A 871 2.79 3.33 12.56
N ASP A 872 1.61 2.91 12.09
CA ASP A 872 0.39 3.74 12.15
C ASP A 872 0.00 4.10 13.60
N ASN A 873 0.42 3.29 14.58
CA ASN A 873 0.19 3.57 16.00
C ASN A 873 0.96 4.81 16.48
N GLU A 874 2.00 5.24 15.78
CA GLU A 874 2.80 6.42 16.14
C GLU A 874 2.24 7.72 15.54
N ILE A 875 1.29 7.65 14.59
CA ILE A 875 0.74 8.83 13.91
C ILE A 875 0.21 9.86 14.93
N GLY A 876 0.64 11.11 14.77
CA GLY A 876 0.31 12.23 15.66
C GLY A 876 1.15 12.31 16.94
N LYS A 877 2.05 11.34 17.19
CA LYS A 877 2.89 11.26 18.40
C LYS A 877 4.29 11.81 18.17
N THR A 878 4.95 12.26 19.23
CA THR A 878 6.39 12.61 19.23
C THR A 878 7.22 11.38 19.59
N ILE A 879 8.36 11.18 18.93
CA ILE A 879 9.32 10.10 19.23
C ILE A 879 10.48 10.64 20.07
N LYS A 880 11.02 9.82 20.97
CA LYS A 880 12.26 10.07 21.70
C LYS A 880 13.12 8.81 21.72
N VAL A 881 14.44 8.99 21.79
CA VAL A 881 15.41 7.91 22.08
C VAL A 881 16.28 8.30 23.27
N GLU A 882 16.57 7.34 24.14
CA GLU A 882 17.60 7.43 25.17
C GLU A 882 18.80 6.56 24.80
N ILE A 883 20.00 7.07 25.07
CA ILE A 883 21.29 6.48 24.68
C ILE A 883 22.18 6.43 25.91
N THR A 884 22.71 5.25 26.25
CA THR A 884 23.66 5.05 27.36
C THR A 884 24.98 4.51 26.83
N PRO A 885 25.99 5.38 26.64
CA PRO A 885 27.32 4.97 26.18
C PRO A 885 28.09 4.16 27.22
N HIS A 886 28.92 3.24 26.74
CA HIS A 886 29.90 2.50 27.54
C HIS A 886 31.28 2.57 26.90
N ASP A 887 32.34 2.38 27.67
CA ASP A 887 33.69 2.17 27.14
C ASP A 887 34.03 0.68 27.01
N THR A 888 35.22 0.36 26.50
CA THR A 888 35.73 -1.02 26.40
C THR A 888 36.06 -1.68 27.74
N ASP A 889 36.14 -0.91 28.83
CA ASP A 889 36.43 -1.40 30.18
C ASP A 889 35.13 -1.65 31.00
N GLY A 890 33.97 -1.35 30.41
CA GLY A 890 32.64 -1.55 31.00
C GLY A 890 32.15 -0.42 31.91
N ASN A 891 32.77 0.76 31.88
CA ASN A 891 32.31 1.91 32.67
C ASN A 891 31.09 2.55 31.99
N MET A 892 30.00 2.76 32.74
CA MET A 892 28.79 3.43 32.26
C MET A 892 28.97 4.95 32.18
N ALA A 893 28.64 5.55 31.03
CA ALA A 893 28.47 6.99 30.91
C ALA A 893 27.07 7.44 31.40
N LYS A 894 26.91 8.72 31.69
CA LYS A 894 25.57 9.28 31.94
C LYS A 894 24.72 9.21 30.67
N THR A 895 23.51 8.63 30.80
CA THR A 895 22.50 8.56 29.72
C THR A 895 22.17 9.95 29.17
N ILE A 896 22.08 10.03 27.83
CA ILE A 896 21.65 11.19 27.06
C ILE A 896 20.40 10.85 26.24
N SER A 897 19.71 11.84 25.67
CA SER A 897 18.48 11.60 24.91
C SER A 897 18.27 12.59 23.77
N ALA A 898 17.52 12.18 22.76
CA ALA A 898 17.09 13.01 21.64
C ALA A 898 15.58 12.87 21.40
N GLU A 899 14.92 13.96 21.01
CA GLU A 899 13.50 13.99 20.64
C GLU A 899 13.36 14.31 19.15
N GLY A 900 12.35 13.74 18.50
CA GLY A 900 12.04 13.97 17.10
C GLY A 900 11.57 15.41 16.89
N ALA A 901 12.11 16.09 15.88
CA ALA A 901 11.79 17.49 15.59
C ALA A 901 10.33 17.72 15.15
N PHE A 902 9.61 16.65 14.79
CA PHE A 902 8.22 16.69 14.34
C PHE A 902 7.42 15.54 14.98
N LYS A 903 6.09 15.64 14.90
CA LYS A 903 5.20 14.49 15.18
C LYS A 903 5.22 13.53 14.00
N VAL A 904 5.09 12.23 14.28
CA VAL A 904 5.00 11.19 13.24
C VAL A 904 3.73 11.40 12.44
N SER A 905 3.85 11.24 11.13
CA SER A 905 2.82 11.58 10.16
C SER A 905 2.17 10.33 9.55
N PRO A 906 0.93 10.43 9.04
CA PRO A 906 0.38 9.41 8.16
C PRO A 906 1.28 9.25 6.93
N SER A 907 1.42 8.00 6.45
CA SER A 907 2.09 7.73 5.18
C SER A 907 1.46 8.57 4.06
N ALA A 908 2.28 9.24 3.26
CA ALA A 908 1.80 10.13 2.21
C ALA A 908 1.49 9.33 0.94
N ASP A 909 0.25 9.40 0.48
CA ASP A 909 -0.21 8.66 -0.71
C ASP A 909 0.21 9.33 -2.04
N ILE A 910 1.46 9.82 -2.07
CA ILE A 910 2.09 10.50 -3.21
C ILE A 910 3.47 9.92 -3.45
N SER A 911 3.73 9.41 -4.66
CA SER A 911 5.04 8.94 -5.07
C SER A 911 5.60 9.77 -6.22
N PHE A 912 6.91 10.00 -6.22
CA PHE A 912 7.58 10.56 -7.38
C PHE A 912 7.74 9.50 -8.48
N THR A 913 7.44 9.86 -9.73
CA THR A 913 7.47 8.95 -10.88
C THR A 913 8.43 9.37 -11.99
N GLY A 914 8.99 10.58 -11.96
CA GLY A 914 10.05 11.00 -12.88
C GLY A 914 10.28 12.51 -12.90
N ALA A 915 11.37 12.95 -13.52
CA ALA A 915 11.62 14.37 -13.77
C ALA A 915 12.29 14.58 -15.12
N ASP A 916 11.82 15.59 -15.85
CA ASP A 916 12.58 16.23 -16.93
C ASP A 916 13.12 17.57 -16.41
N ILE A 917 14.41 17.83 -16.62
CA ILE A 917 15.12 19.05 -16.19
C ILE A 917 15.44 19.93 -17.41
N GLY A 918 14.98 19.55 -18.59
CA GLY A 918 15.30 20.18 -19.86
C GLY A 918 16.71 19.81 -20.36
N GLY A 919 16.90 19.90 -21.68
CA GLY A 919 18.18 19.62 -22.35
C GLY A 919 19.18 20.77 -22.20
N ILE A 920 19.70 21.02 -21.00
CA ILE A 920 20.77 22.01 -20.78
C ILE A 920 22.07 21.51 -21.42
N THR A 921 22.50 22.15 -22.50
CA THR A 921 23.71 21.78 -23.26
C THR A 921 24.91 22.70 -23.01
N ASN A 922 24.71 23.87 -22.39
CA ASN A 922 25.77 24.78 -21.97
C ASN A 922 25.36 25.50 -20.68
N ILE A 923 26.11 25.27 -19.60
CA ILE A 923 25.77 25.77 -18.26
C ILE A 923 26.05 27.28 -18.10
N ASP A 924 27.04 27.82 -18.83
CA ASP A 924 27.44 29.23 -18.74
C ASP A 924 26.39 30.20 -19.31
N THR A 925 25.43 29.68 -20.08
CA THR A 925 24.32 30.46 -20.67
C THR A 925 22.98 30.27 -19.96
N VAL A 926 22.93 29.50 -18.87
CA VAL A 926 21.69 29.24 -18.12
C VAL A 926 21.30 30.44 -17.27
N THR A 927 20.24 31.14 -17.69
CA THR A 927 19.58 32.22 -16.93
C THR A 927 18.28 31.77 -16.25
N SER A 928 17.76 30.60 -16.65
CA SER A 928 16.63 29.93 -15.99
C SER A 928 16.70 28.41 -16.16
N ILE A 929 16.23 27.67 -15.16
CA ILE A 929 15.96 26.22 -15.24
C ILE A 929 14.46 26.04 -15.39
N ASN A 930 14.03 25.28 -16.38
CA ASN A 930 12.66 24.79 -16.52
C ASN A 930 12.70 23.28 -16.31
N ALA A 931 12.06 22.81 -15.24
CA ALA A 931 11.91 21.40 -14.95
C ALA A 931 10.43 21.02 -14.93
N SER A 932 10.12 19.74 -15.08
CA SER A 932 8.79 19.17 -14.95
C SER A 932 8.88 17.86 -14.18
N PHE A 933 8.15 17.77 -13.07
CA PHE A 933 8.19 16.65 -12.15
C PHE A 933 6.92 15.83 -12.27
N ALA A 934 7.04 14.55 -12.59
CA ALA A 934 5.96 13.60 -12.59
C ALA A 934 5.78 13.02 -11.17
N VAL A 935 4.54 13.07 -10.68
CA VAL A 935 4.11 12.53 -9.39
C VAL A 935 2.85 11.71 -9.59
N ASN A 936 2.70 10.61 -8.85
CA ASN A 936 1.46 9.85 -8.75
C ASN A 936 0.82 10.13 -7.39
N ALA A 937 -0.45 10.49 -7.37
CA ALA A 937 -1.23 10.62 -6.14
C ALA A 937 -2.33 9.55 -6.12
N LYS A 938 -2.46 8.79 -5.03
CA LYS A 938 -3.56 7.82 -4.87
C LYS A 938 -4.84 8.45 -4.31
N SER A 939 -4.72 9.64 -3.71
CA SER A 939 -5.83 10.47 -3.21
C SER A 939 -5.65 11.92 -3.67
N ALA A 940 -6.75 12.68 -3.74
CA ALA A 940 -6.68 14.11 -4.08
C ALA A 940 -6.06 14.90 -2.92
N VAL A 941 -5.07 15.75 -3.20
CA VAL A 941 -4.22 16.38 -2.16
C VAL A 941 -3.56 17.67 -2.66
N ASN A 942 -3.43 18.66 -1.77
CA ASN A 942 -2.67 19.89 -2.02
C ASN A 942 -1.21 19.73 -1.60
N VAL A 943 -0.28 20.05 -2.52
CA VAL A 943 1.18 19.94 -2.30
C VAL A 943 1.88 21.25 -2.68
N ARG A 944 2.84 21.68 -1.85
CA ARG A 944 3.81 22.72 -2.17
C ARG A 944 5.15 22.09 -2.55
N PHE A 945 5.55 22.29 -3.80
CA PHE A 945 6.84 21.84 -4.32
C PHE A 945 7.87 22.96 -4.22
N TYR A 946 8.88 22.76 -3.36
CA TYR A 946 10.05 23.60 -3.23
C TYR A 946 11.16 22.96 -4.08
N VAL A 947 11.65 23.67 -5.10
CA VAL A 947 12.75 23.24 -5.95
C VAL A 947 13.86 24.26 -5.81
N GLY A 948 15.01 23.84 -5.29
CA GLY A 948 16.16 24.70 -5.05
C GLY A 948 17.41 24.22 -5.77
N VAL A 949 18.25 25.18 -6.16
CA VAL A 949 19.62 24.96 -6.64
C VAL A 949 20.56 25.08 -5.45
N TYR A 950 21.37 24.05 -5.21
CA TYR A 950 22.29 23.97 -4.07
C TYR A 950 23.74 23.89 -4.55
N ASP A 951 24.67 24.39 -3.74
CA ASP A 951 26.11 24.21 -3.93
C ASP A 951 26.57 22.87 -3.34
N LYS A 952 27.39 22.11 -4.09
CA LYS A 952 27.82 20.74 -3.73
C LYS A 952 28.79 20.70 -2.54
N GLU A 953 29.65 21.71 -2.39
CA GLU A 953 30.67 21.73 -1.32
C GLU A 953 30.09 22.20 0.02
N THR A 954 29.23 23.22 -0.02
CA THR A 954 28.69 23.86 1.19
C THR A 954 27.28 23.39 1.56
N ASN A 955 26.60 22.65 0.68
CA ASN A 955 25.20 22.22 0.82
C ASN A 955 24.21 23.39 1.05
N LYS A 956 24.57 24.61 0.63
CA LYS A 956 23.73 25.81 0.79
C LYS A 956 22.84 26.03 -0.42
N CYS A 957 21.60 26.45 -0.17
CA CYS A 957 20.67 26.88 -1.20
C CYS A 957 21.16 28.19 -1.83
N VAL A 958 21.29 28.21 -3.15
CA VAL A 958 21.74 29.34 -3.97
C VAL A 958 20.54 30.08 -4.59
N ALA A 959 19.51 29.34 -4.98
CA ALA A 959 18.24 29.87 -5.48
C ALA A 959 17.10 28.86 -5.23
N ILE A 960 15.86 29.33 -5.10
CA ILE A 960 14.68 28.50 -4.87
C ILE A 960 13.47 29.12 -5.59
N ASN A 961 12.47 28.32 -5.94
CA ASN A 961 11.22 28.84 -6.51
C ASN A 961 10.37 29.52 -5.43
N ASN A 962 9.39 30.32 -5.86
CA ASN A 962 8.26 30.69 -5.01
C ASN A 962 7.21 29.57 -5.14
N PRO A 963 7.00 28.71 -4.13
CA PRO A 963 6.05 27.62 -4.22
C PRO A 963 4.61 28.13 -4.07
N THR A 964 3.67 27.45 -4.71
CA THR A 964 2.23 27.63 -4.53
C THR A 964 1.58 26.28 -4.25
N ASP A 965 0.53 26.26 -3.43
CA ASP A 965 -0.25 25.04 -3.20
C ASP A 965 -0.82 24.55 -4.53
N THR A 966 -0.52 23.29 -4.85
CA THR A 966 -0.88 22.65 -6.11
C THR A 966 -1.81 21.48 -5.82
N ALA A 967 -3.05 21.57 -6.30
CA ALA A 967 -4.01 20.49 -6.19
C ALA A 967 -3.65 19.36 -7.15
N LEU A 968 -3.28 18.20 -6.61
CA LEU A 968 -3.06 16.97 -7.37
C LEU A 968 -4.34 16.15 -7.43
N SER A 969 -4.69 15.71 -8.64
CA SER A 969 -5.76 14.74 -8.87
C SER A 969 -5.23 13.30 -8.73
N ILE A 970 -6.12 12.35 -8.48
CA ILE A 970 -5.76 10.93 -8.42
C ILE A 970 -5.16 10.48 -9.76
N GLY A 971 -4.04 9.76 -9.71
CA GLY A 971 -3.27 9.32 -10.87
C GLY A 971 -1.98 10.12 -11.08
N ASN A 972 -1.42 10.04 -12.29
CA ASN A 972 -0.18 10.72 -12.66
C ASN A 972 -0.45 12.19 -13.02
N SER A 973 0.32 13.10 -12.41
CA SER A 973 0.32 14.54 -12.69
C SER A 973 1.73 15.02 -13.02
N ILE A 974 1.87 15.96 -13.95
CA ILE A 974 3.14 16.62 -14.29
C ILE A 974 3.11 18.05 -13.75
N TYR A 975 4.04 18.40 -12.88
CA TYR A 975 4.17 19.72 -12.29
C TYR A 975 5.37 20.49 -12.87
N PRO A 976 5.15 21.53 -13.69
CA PRO A 976 6.22 22.36 -14.23
C PRO A 976 6.73 23.38 -13.20
N VAL A 977 8.05 23.58 -13.16
CA VAL A 977 8.72 24.56 -12.29
C VAL A 977 9.74 25.36 -13.08
N THR A 978 9.62 26.68 -13.03
CA THR A 978 10.59 27.63 -13.58
C THR A 978 11.36 28.33 -12.46
N LEU A 979 12.68 28.22 -12.52
CA LEU A 979 13.64 28.93 -11.67
C LEU A 979 14.34 30.00 -12.50
N GLY A 980 13.93 31.27 -12.38
CA GLY A 980 14.53 32.39 -13.10
C GLY A 980 15.64 33.10 -12.31
N GLY A 981 16.50 33.86 -13.00
CA GLY A 981 17.47 34.77 -12.37
C GLY A 981 18.70 34.09 -11.77
N ILE A 982 18.96 32.85 -12.17
CA ILE A 982 20.07 32.03 -11.67
C ILE A 982 21.33 32.23 -12.52
N LYS A 983 22.49 31.92 -11.93
CA LYS A 983 23.75 31.72 -12.64
C LYS A 983 24.28 30.33 -12.27
N ALA A 984 23.92 29.33 -13.06
CA ALA A 984 24.31 27.95 -12.80
C ALA A 984 25.83 27.75 -12.95
N SER A 985 26.37 26.77 -12.23
CA SER A 985 27.77 26.33 -12.35
C SER A 985 27.87 24.81 -12.21
N ALA A 986 28.97 24.23 -12.67
CA ALA A 986 29.20 22.78 -12.55
C ALA A 986 29.20 22.28 -11.08
N ASN A 987 29.42 23.18 -10.11
CA ASN A 987 29.37 22.84 -8.68
C ASN A 987 27.95 22.84 -8.09
N ASN A 988 26.91 23.07 -8.89
CA ASN A 988 25.53 23.06 -8.43
C ASN A 988 24.81 21.74 -8.69
N TYR A 989 23.75 21.49 -7.91
CA TYR A 989 22.80 20.40 -8.09
C TYR A 989 21.39 20.87 -7.69
N ILE A 990 20.35 20.11 -8.00
CA ILE A 990 18.95 20.48 -7.74
C ILE A 990 18.39 19.58 -6.64
N LYS A 991 17.67 20.16 -5.68
CA LYS A 991 16.90 19.42 -4.67
C LYS A 991 15.44 19.81 -4.78
N MET A 992 14.56 18.83 -4.68
CA MET A 992 13.12 19.04 -4.55
C MET A 992 12.64 18.54 -3.20
N PHE A 993 11.77 19.31 -2.57
CA PHE A 993 11.01 18.94 -1.39
C PHE A 993 9.52 19.10 -1.70
N ALA A 994 8.73 18.09 -1.37
CA ALA A 994 7.28 18.19 -1.36
C ALA A 994 6.81 18.38 0.08
N PHE A 995 5.98 19.39 0.32
CA PHE A 995 5.30 19.63 1.60
C PHE A 995 3.79 19.61 1.40
N SER A 996 3.01 19.16 2.38
CA SER A 996 1.55 19.39 2.36
C SER A 996 1.21 20.83 2.78
N GLU A 997 -0.05 21.20 2.61
CA GLU A 997 -0.60 22.53 2.92
C GLU A 997 -0.30 23.01 4.36
N ASP A 998 -0.11 22.07 5.30
CA ASP A 998 0.23 22.25 6.72
C ASP A 998 1.74 22.33 7.04
N ASP A 999 2.59 22.63 6.06
CA ASP A 999 4.07 22.70 6.19
C ASP A 999 4.77 21.39 6.61
N ARG A 1000 4.09 20.25 6.50
CA ARG A 1000 4.65 18.91 6.77
C ARG A 1000 5.41 18.34 5.57
N PRO A 1001 6.66 17.83 5.72
CA PRO A 1001 7.40 17.22 4.63
C PRO A 1001 6.81 15.87 4.21
N LEU A 1002 6.60 15.69 2.90
CA LEU A 1002 6.04 14.50 2.28
C LEU A 1002 7.12 13.61 1.64
N PHE A 1003 8.07 14.20 0.93
CA PHE A 1003 9.28 13.52 0.43
C PHE A 1003 10.36 14.54 0.01
N THR A 1004 11.60 14.07 -0.10
CA THR A 1004 12.76 14.86 -0.58
C THR A 1004 13.51 14.07 -1.64
N ILE A 1005 13.92 14.72 -2.74
CA ILE A 1005 14.67 14.09 -3.84
C ILE A 1005 15.83 14.99 -4.26
N GLU A 1006 17.01 14.39 -4.37
CA GLU A 1006 18.22 15.04 -4.87
C GLU A 1006 18.49 14.62 -6.32
N PHE A 1007 18.61 15.60 -7.21
CA PHE A 1007 18.86 15.39 -8.63
C PHE A 1007 20.31 15.71 -8.99
N PHE A 1008 21.08 14.68 -9.32
CA PHE A 1008 22.43 14.79 -9.83
C PHE A 1008 22.44 14.62 -11.36
N ARG A 1009 22.58 15.74 -12.08
CA ARG A 1009 23.10 15.74 -13.46
C ARG A 1009 24.46 16.45 -13.49
N ARG A 1010 25.33 15.99 -14.38
CA ARG A 1010 26.52 16.73 -14.83
C ARG A 1010 26.14 17.62 -16.01
#